data_AF-A0A413E6N2-F1
#
_entry.id   AF-A0A413E6N2-F1
#
_cell.length_a   1.000
_cell.length_b   1.000
_cell.length_c   1.000
_cell.angle_alpha   90.00
_cell.angle_beta   90.00
_cell.angle_gamma   90.00
#
_symmetry.space_group_name_H-M   'P 1'
#
loop_
_entity.id
_entity.type
_entity.pdbx_description
1 polymer ?
#
loop_
_entity_poly.entity_id
_entity_poly.type
_entity_poly.pdbx_seq_one_letter_code
_entity_poly.pdbx_strand_id
1 'polypeptide(L)'
;MKEYIAETGGRYTYSDDILNLQELALSMSAVFDGCSDFIISGCEIEGPRVSPGYVWLGGKVRRFDGCADAVYPYYIYEINRHESVVYANEVNKRGRTCYLCAGAKAVPDTVDPVTDKLPAAIEVTESYAPRFIDKFFGRYAVLLDTPFARQTVKKDLVLAGTFTGQKEISSKTAVSVSGGNGYMLKGIVKADGHAAIGAYLHGLLVNEIVIRTDGTFSFMKQGKELARVTEDGISCGTSLNENARIGAVRIKGYDIYNTSDVTDEGCIRINYHGTEGGGTKYRDFAVHDGKACTTPVLKVIGRTATLQVGGLLSLQSTGRGIDIQNTAYTKDNARLTNLITWRDSAAALLATVGFDTADSFRFALRNVLGDIVLAPLGAVDVLGTLKINGKSVSDTYVTVRAFTEAMGKKVDVVEGKQLSTEDFTTEYRKKLAAITTGELTEGGEGYVTSGTVAAALKMKLSADGNLSDVMDKAAARKNIDVYSKAEAGEVFLEISEGLKELVRLTADEISGLTAEEAAELKAKRQAAVRDTLDAEKKGIGELKLAKTSNLSDLPDKGKARKNLEVYSTAEIDRMMDGKLGTDSAYEGIVFTAELRDKLLEIKTGSFAYIDEGGISHAQVEGYVMTSQVVRELKKKAERLMGGYNASEKDTIATNLNLYTKVGADARFAALENLFQDYIDFLTGQGKSPMEARQLLRNKLDVLSKDEIVKDYLRKDGKLSDLSLPTAEAKRQACRAIGAAYAEEYQPLLADTGWMHMENSGSGTDTQGLFIRQIGNIVSIQGYINTARRDGSNWGGIVAVIPNKIQPPRYSVRCSAADWNDDHKYNRGSSFTIYGGSRRIQLYERGMYNVNVELNFTYFV
;
A
#
# COMPACT_ATOMS: atom_id res chain seq x y z
N MET A 1 38.56 -92.53 -64.42
CA MET A 1 38.48 -93.63 -63.43
C MET A 1 38.07 -94.92 -64.14
N LYS A 2 38.54 -96.09 -63.68
CA LYS A 2 38.06 -97.40 -64.16
C LYS A 2 37.44 -98.14 -62.98
N GLU A 3 36.18 -98.55 -63.12
CA GLU A 3 35.45 -99.29 -62.10
C GLU A 3 35.32 -100.74 -62.54
N TYR A 4 36.04 -101.64 -61.88
CA TYR A 4 35.95 -103.08 -62.12
C TYR A 4 34.64 -103.62 -61.53
N ILE A 5 33.99 -104.52 -62.27
CA ILE A 5 32.69 -105.11 -61.91
C ILE A 5 32.88 -106.62 -61.84
N ALA A 6 32.55 -107.20 -60.69
CA ALA A 6 32.50 -108.65 -60.50
C ALA A 6 31.05 -109.13 -60.63
N GLU A 7 30.71 -109.75 -61.76
CA GLU A 7 29.41 -110.39 -61.95
C GLU A 7 29.40 -111.80 -61.33
N THR A 8 28.23 -112.23 -60.82
CA THR A 8 28.05 -113.50 -60.11
C THR A 8 28.61 -114.68 -60.90
N GLY A 9 29.53 -115.45 -60.28
CA GLY A 9 30.12 -116.67 -60.83
C GLY A 9 31.54 -116.55 -61.41
N GLY A 10 32.20 -115.38 -61.38
CA GLY A 10 33.60 -115.22 -61.78
C GLY A 10 34.59 -115.17 -60.60
N ARG A 11 35.70 -115.92 -60.63
CA ARG A 11 36.82 -115.77 -59.68
C ARG A 11 37.97 -114.98 -60.32
N TYR A 12 38.35 -113.86 -59.70
CA TYR A 12 39.64 -113.18 -59.93
C TYR A 12 40.49 -113.27 -58.65
N THR A 13 41.78 -113.56 -58.79
CA THR A 13 42.72 -113.81 -57.67
C THR A 13 43.24 -112.55 -56.95
N TYR A 14 42.72 -111.34 -57.24
CA TYR A 14 43.15 -110.08 -56.61
C TYR A 14 42.00 -109.03 -56.48
N SER A 15 40.82 -109.44 -56.00
CA SER A 15 39.64 -108.55 -55.94
C SER A 15 39.69 -107.50 -54.82
N ASP A 16 40.18 -107.85 -53.63
CA ASP A 16 39.94 -107.01 -52.44
C ASP A 16 40.75 -105.71 -52.46
N ASP A 17 42.02 -105.74 -52.85
CA ASP A 17 42.85 -104.52 -52.93
C ASP A 17 42.32 -103.53 -53.96
N ILE A 18 41.86 -104.03 -55.12
CA ILE A 18 41.34 -103.21 -56.21
C ILE A 18 39.96 -102.64 -55.84
N LEU A 19 39.10 -103.41 -55.18
CA LEU A 19 37.81 -102.94 -54.67
C LEU A 19 38.00 -101.87 -53.58
N ASN A 20 38.95 -102.06 -52.66
CA ASN A 20 39.27 -101.05 -51.63
C ASN A 20 39.81 -99.74 -52.24
N LEU A 21 40.66 -99.83 -53.27
CA LEU A 21 41.14 -98.66 -54.04
C LEU A 21 40.01 -97.96 -54.81
N GLN A 22 39.03 -98.71 -55.30
CA GLN A 22 37.83 -98.14 -55.93
C GLN A 22 36.93 -97.42 -54.92
N GLU A 23 36.68 -98.03 -53.76
CA GLU A 23 35.92 -97.40 -52.65
C GLU A 23 36.57 -96.10 -52.17
N LEU A 24 37.91 -96.08 -52.05
CA LEU A 24 38.64 -94.85 -51.72
C LEU A 24 38.41 -93.76 -52.79
N ALA A 25 38.44 -94.11 -54.07
CA ALA A 25 38.20 -93.17 -55.14
C ALA A 25 36.71 -92.71 -55.24
N LEU A 26 35.76 -93.55 -54.79
CA LEU A 26 34.34 -93.21 -54.65
C LEU A 26 34.06 -92.31 -53.45
N SER A 27 34.89 -92.37 -52.39
CA SER A 27 34.75 -91.47 -51.23
C SER A 27 34.86 -89.98 -51.60
N MET A 28 35.53 -89.65 -52.72
CA MET A 28 35.59 -88.29 -53.26
C MET A 28 34.19 -87.77 -53.66
N SER A 29 33.26 -88.64 -54.01
CA SER A 29 31.85 -88.26 -54.27
C SER A 29 31.16 -87.72 -53.02
N ALA A 30 31.53 -88.20 -51.83
CA ALA A 30 31.02 -87.66 -50.57
C ALA A 30 31.64 -86.29 -50.25
N VAL A 31 32.93 -86.09 -50.57
CA VAL A 31 33.63 -84.82 -50.32
C VAL A 31 33.11 -83.72 -51.25
N PHE A 32 32.91 -84.03 -52.53
CA PHE A 32 32.47 -83.06 -53.55
C PHE A 32 30.96 -83.04 -53.76
N ASP A 33 30.20 -83.66 -52.85
CA ASP A 33 28.75 -83.74 -52.97
C ASP A 33 28.11 -82.34 -53.09
N GLY A 34 27.23 -82.20 -54.07
CA GLY A 34 26.58 -80.93 -54.44
C GLY A 34 27.50 -79.84 -55.01
N CYS A 35 28.78 -80.12 -55.29
CA CYS A 35 29.63 -79.21 -56.06
C CYS A 35 29.31 -79.37 -57.56
N SER A 36 29.22 -78.26 -58.30
CA SER A 36 29.15 -78.30 -59.77
C SER A 36 30.44 -78.87 -60.34
N ASP A 37 30.43 -79.39 -61.56
CA ASP A 37 31.63 -79.94 -62.20
C ASP A 37 32.80 -78.91 -62.26
N PHE A 38 34.03 -79.39 -62.04
CA PHE A 38 35.23 -78.54 -61.95
C PHE A 38 36.52 -79.28 -62.31
N ILE A 39 37.56 -78.52 -62.62
CA ILE A 39 38.92 -79.00 -62.83
C ILE A 39 39.58 -79.18 -61.46
N ILE A 40 40.03 -80.41 -61.18
CA ILE A 40 40.76 -80.76 -59.95
C ILE A 40 42.21 -80.25 -60.04
N SER A 41 42.88 -80.53 -61.16
CA SER A 41 44.29 -80.18 -61.39
C SER A 41 44.63 -80.25 -62.89
N GLY A 42 45.62 -79.49 -63.36
CA GLY A 42 45.96 -79.46 -64.80
C GLY A 42 44.88 -78.73 -65.60
N CYS A 43 44.67 -79.07 -66.88
CA CYS A 43 43.77 -78.30 -67.76
C CYS A 43 44.09 -76.80 -67.74
N GLU A 44 45.38 -76.46 -67.75
CA GLU A 44 45.85 -75.07 -67.82
C GLU A 44 45.65 -74.53 -69.22
N ILE A 45 45.22 -73.26 -69.29
CA ILE A 45 44.92 -72.56 -70.54
C ILE A 45 46.14 -71.72 -70.90
N GLU A 46 46.72 -72.00 -72.06
CA GLU A 46 47.79 -71.21 -72.65
C GLU A 46 47.49 -70.97 -74.14
N GLY A 47 46.81 -69.85 -74.44
CA GLY A 47 46.28 -69.58 -75.78
C GLY A 47 45.32 -70.69 -76.23
N PRO A 48 45.49 -71.27 -77.44
CA PRO A 48 44.64 -72.36 -77.91
C PRO A 48 44.96 -73.72 -77.27
N ARG A 49 45.92 -73.80 -76.33
CA ARG A 49 46.30 -75.07 -75.70
C ARG A 49 45.64 -75.22 -74.33
N VAL A 50 45.00 -76.37 -74.11
CA VAL A 50 44.56 -76.86 -72.80
C VAL A 50 45.45 -78.03 -72.39
N SER A 51 46.16 -77.91 -71.27
CA SER A 51 47.05 -78.99 -70.80
C SER A 51 46.28 -80.27 -70.40
N PRO A 52 46.92 -81.44 -70.34
CA PRO A 52 46.34 -82.60 -69.67
C PRO A 52 46.04 -82.30 -68.19
N GLY A 53 45.08 -83.01 -67.61
CA GLY A 53 44.66 -82.78 -66.22
C GLY A 53 43.65 -83.79 -65.71
N TYR A 54 43.12 -83.51 -64.52
CA TYR A 54 42.05 -84.26 -63.86
C TYR A 54 40.86 -83.34 -63.60
N VAL A 55 39.67 -83.86 -63.88
CA VAL A 55 38.40 -83.16 -63.69
C VAL A 55 37.47 -83.96 -62.80
N TRP A 56 36.71 -83.25 -61.98
CA TRP A 56 35.51 -83.74 -61.33
C TRP A 56 34.33 -83.44 -62.24
N LEU A 57 33.77 -84.49 -62.82
CA LEU A 57 32.73 -84.36 -63.82
C LEU A 57 31.71 -85.47 -63.57
N GLY A 58 30.41 -85.17 -63.58
CA GLY A 58 29.36 -86.20 -63.46
C GLY A 58 29.51 -87.08 -62.21
N GLY A 59 30.05 -86.54 -61.12
CA GLY A 59 30.26 -87.26 -59.86
C GLY A 59 31.45 -88.23 -59.84
N LYS A 60 32.34 -88.20 -60.84
CA LYS A 60 33.52 -89.08 -60.94
C LYS A 60 34.78 -88.30 -61.30
N VAL A 61 35.94 -88.80 -60.88
CA VAL A 61 37.25 -88.27 -61.30
C VAL A 61 37.63 -88.83 -62.67
N ARG A 62 37.90 -87.92 -63.62
CA ARG A 62 38.26 -88.25 -65.00
C ARG A 62 39.58 -87.59 -65.37
N ARG A 63 40.39 -88.29 -66.16
CA ARG A 63 41.62 -87.75 -66.73
C ARG A 63 41.29 -87.16 -68.10
N PHE A 64 41.64 -85.90 -68.30
CA PHE A 64 41.59 -85.22 -69.58
C PHE A 64 42.98 -85.22 -70.19
N ASP A 65 43.11 -85.65 -71.45
CA ASP A 65 44.41 -85.79 -72.11
C ASP A 65 44.94 -84.47 -72.72
N GLY A 66 44.20 -83.36 -72.59
CA GLY A 66 44.57 -82.06 -73.13
C GLY A 66 44.05 -81.84 -74.55
N CYS A 67 44.21 -80.62 -75.04
CA CYS A 67 43.89 -80.21 -76.40
C CYS A 67 44.93 -79.18 -76.87
N ALA A 68 45.46 -79.33 -78.08
CA ALA A 68 46.50 -78.42 -78.60
C ALA A 68 45.91 -77.17 -79.30
N ASP A 69 44.66 -77.27 -79.76
CA ASP A 69 43.97 -76.34 -80.65
C ASP A 69 42.50 -76.09 -80.23
N ALA A 70 42.29 -75.87 -78.93
CA ALA A 70 41.01 -75.52 -78.35
C ALA A 70 40.51 -74.17 -78.91
N VAL A 71 39.23 -74.15 -79.30
CA VAL A 71 38.49 -72.95 -79.66
C VAL A 71 37.46 -72.71 -78.57
N TYR A 72 37.54 -71.56 -77.92
CA TYR A 72 36.68 -71.23 -76.79
C TYR A 72 35.32 -70.66 -77.26
N PRO A 73 34.19 -71.01 -76.61
CA PRO A 73 34.10 -71.88 -75.45
C PRO A 73 34.41 -73.34 -75.80
N TYR A 74 35.24 -73.96 -74.96
CA TYR A 74 35.68 -75.33 -75.11
C TYR A 74 35.09 -76.16 -73.98
N TYR A 75 34.55 -77.34 -74.27
CA TYR A 75 33.85 -78.16 -73.30
C TYR A 75 34.63 -79.43 -73.02
N ILE A 76 34.92 -79.71 -71.74
CA ILE A 76 35.38 -81.02 -71.28
C ILE A 76 34.14 -81.78 -70.83
N TYR A 77 33.73 -82.78 -71.59
CA TYR A 77 32.50 -83.53 -71.36
C TYR A 77 32.76 -85.02 -71.10
N GLU A 78 31.79 -85.70 -70.53
CA GLU A 78 31.93 -87.12 -70.18
C GLU A 78 31.83 -88.06 -71.38
N ILE A 79 32.66 -89.09 -71.38
CA ILE A 79 32.56 -90.20 -72.33
C ILE A 79 32.85 -91.50 -71.59
N ASN A 80 31.81 -92.31 -71.40
CA ASN A 80 31.94 -93.55 -70.65
C ASN A 80 31.76 -94.75 -71.59
N ARG A 81 32.38 -95.87 -71.25
CA ARG A 81 32.18 -97.14 -71.98
C ARG A 81 32.35 -98.37 -71.09
N HIS A 82 31.73 -99.46 -71.49
CA HIS A 82 31.97 -100.77 -70.92
C HIS A 82 33.07 -101.49 -71.69
N GLU A 83 33.96 -102.16 -70.96
CA GLU A 83 34.93 -103.07 -71.55
C GLU A 83 34.67 -104.47 -71.00
N SER A 84 34.52 -105.43 -71.92
CA SER A 84 34.32 -106.84 -71.60
C SER A 84 35.65 -107.54 -71.30
N VAL A 85 35.59 -108.59 -70.50
CA VAL A 85 36.72 -109.47 -70.19
C VAL A 85 36.33 -110.92 -70.45
N VAL A 86 37.30 -111.70 -70.93
CA VAL A 86 37.10 -113.12 -71.23
C VAL A 86 37.23 -113.91 -69.94
N TYR A 87 36.15 -114.58 -69.52
CA TYR A 87 36.17 -115.54 -68.41
C TYR A 87 36.55 -116.94 -68.94
N ALA A 88 37.18 -117.76 -68.10
CA ALA A 88 37.51 -119.14 -68.47
C ALA A 88 36.20 -119.93 -68.72
N ASN A 89 36.01 -120.39 -69.97
CA ASN A 89 34.87 -121.17 -70.49
C ASN A 89 33.50 -120.45 -70.65
N GLU A 90 33.45 -119.55 -71.64
CA GLU A 90 32.28 -118.91 -72.32
C GLU A 90 31.67 -117.59 -71.80
N VAL A 91 31.26 -116.79 -72.81
CA VAL A 91 30.62 -115.45 -72.87
C VAL A 91 31.42 -114.26 -72.31
N ASN A 92 31.66 -113.27 -73.18
CA ASN A 92 32.17 -111.95 -72.80
C ASN A 92 31.22 -111.30 -71.78
N LYS A 93 31.64 -111.23 -70.52
CA LYS A 93 30.93 -110.51 -69.46
C LYS A 93 31.56 -109.13 -69.24
N ARG A 94 30.80 -108.21 -68.62
CA ARG A 94 31.29 -106.85 -68.33
C ARG A 94 32.41 -106.93 -67.28
N GLY A 95 33.61 -106.54 -67.66
CA GLY A 95 34.78 -106.60 -66.77
C GLY A 95 35.06 -105.29 -66.06
N ARG A 96 34.85 -104.17 -66.75
CA ARG A 96 35.01 -102.84 -66.16
C ARG A 96 34.19 -101.78 -66.88
N THR A 97 33.93 -100.69 -66.16
CA THR A 97 33.37 -99.45 -66.66
C THR A 97 34.46 -98.39 -66.69
N CYS A 98 34.74 -97.84 -67.85
CA CYS A 98 35.70 -96.76 -68.01
C CYS A 98 34.94 -95.42 -67.95
N TYR A 99 35.15 -94.66 -66.88
CA TYR A 99 34.71 -93.28 -66.77
C TYR A 99 35.82 -92.36 -67.30
N LEU A 100 35.63 -91.86 -68.52
CA LEU A 100 36.59 -91.01 -69.23
C LEU A 100 35.93 -89.66 -69.55
N CYS A 101 36.73 -88.72 -70.04
CA CYS A 101 36.24 -87.46 -70.60
C CYS A 101 36.93 -87.16 -71.93
N ALA A 102 36.26 -86.40 -72.78
CA ALA A 102 36.78 -85.87 -74.02
C ALA A 102 36.53 -84.36 -74.08
N GLY A 103 37.18 -83.69 -75.03
CA GLY A 103 37.03 -82.25 -75.22
C GLY A 103 36.55 -81.92 -76.63
N ALA A 104 35.64 -80.96 -76.75
CA ALA A 104 35.13 -80.48 -78.04
C ALA A 104 34.58 -79.05 -77.96
N LYS A 105 34.26 -78.48 -79.14
CA LYS A 105 33.63 -77.15 -79.27
C LYS A 105 32.16 -77.13 -78.84
N ALA A 106 31.54 -78.30 -78.70
CA ALA A 106 30.17 -78.47 -78.23
C ALA A 106 30.06 -79.78 -77.45
N VAL A 107 29.12 -79.82 -76.51
CA VAL A 107 28.76 -81.05 -75.77
C VAL A 107 27.94 -81.95 -76.70
N PRO A 108 28.18 -83.27 -76.73
CA PRO A 108 27.34 -84.18 -77.51
C PRO A 108 25.86 -84.12 -77.09
N ASP A 109 24.97 -84.21 -78.08
CA ASP A 109 23.51 -84.19 -77.92
C ASP A 109 22.90 -85.61 -77.80
N THR A 110 23.74 -86.63 -77.80
CA THR A 110 23.38 -88.04 -77.60
C THR A 110 23.66 -88.47 -76.18
N VAL A 111 22.79 -89.33 -75.63
CA VAL A 111 22.96 -89.85 -74.26
C VAL A 111 24.19 -90.74 -74.15
N ASP A 112 24.90 -90.63 -73.04
CA ASP A 112 26.06 -91.45 -72.75
C ASP A 112 25.65 -92.92 -72.50
N PRO A 113 26.31 -93.89 -73.16
CA PRO A 113 25.87 -95.30 -73.19
C PRO A 113 26.01 -96.02 -71.85
N VAL A 114 26.62 -95.39 -70.83
CA VAL A 114 26.78 -95.97 -69.49
C VAL A 114 25.81 -95.36 -68.49
N THR A 115 25.55 -94.05 -68.59
CA THR A 115 24.76 -93.29 -67.61
C THR A 115 23.32 -93.04 -68.06
N ASP A 116 23.01 -93.23 -69.34
CA ASP A 116 21.71 -92.96 -69.97
C ASP A 116 21.23 -91.51 -69.78
N LYS A 117 22.19 -90.57 -69.71
CA LYS A 117 21.96 -89.13 -69.55
C LYS A 117 22.79 -88.35 -70.57
N LEU A 118 22.38 -87.11 -70.84
CA LEU A 118 23.20 -86.19 -71.62
C LEU A 118 24.54 -85.95 -70.90
N PRO A 119 25.68 -85.90 -71.63
CA PRO A 119 26.98 -85.74 -71.03
C PRO A 119 27.10 -84.51 -70.12
N ALA A 120 27.46 -84.73 -68.85
CA ALA A 120 27.95 -83.65 -67.99
C ALA A 120 29.19 -83.00 -68.61
N ALA A 121 29.30 -81.66 -68.51
CA ALA A 121 30.35 -80.89 -69.15
C ALA A 121 30.85 -79.72 -68.29
N ILE A 122 32.16 -79.46 -68.39
CA ILE A 122 32.82 -78.25 -67.88
C ILE A 122 33.05 -77.33 -69.06
N GLU A 123 32.45 -76.15 -69.03
CA GLU A 123 32.74 -75.07 -69.96
C GLU A 123 34.04 -74.37 -69.56
N VAL A 124 34.91 -74.17 -70.54
CA VAL A 124 36.19 -73.48 -70.42
C VAL A 124 36.18 -72.30 -71.39
N THR A 125 36.43 -71.10 -70.90
CA THR A 125 36.52 -69.86 -71.69
C THR A 125 37.93 -69.29 -71.63
N GLU A 126 38.23 -68.29 -72.47
CA GLU A 126 39.55 -67.62 -72.44
C GLU A 126 39.89 -66.99 -71.09
N SER A 127 38.89 -66.52 -70.35
CA SER A 127 39.07 -65.79 -69.08
C SER A 127 38.77 -66.62 -67.83
N TYR A 128 38.11 -67.79 -67.97
CA TYR A 128 37.69 -68.57 -66.83
C TYR A 128 37.58 -70.07 -67.13
N ALA A 129 38.06 -70.87 -66.18
CA ALA A 129 37.82 -72.30 -66.14
C ALA A 129 37.37 -72.67 -64.72
N PRO A 130 36.27 -73.40 -64.52
CA PRO A 130 35.84 -73.85 -63.20
C PRO A 130 36.95 -74.64 -62.49
N ARG A 131 37.58 -74.07 -61.46
CA ARG A 131 38.62 -74.75 -60.67
C ARG A 131 38.04 -75.31 -59.37
N PHE A 132 38.76 -76.27 -58.81
CA PHE A 132 38.54 -76.78 -57.46
C PHE A 132 38.43 -75.66 -56.41
N ILE A 133 39.29 -74.63 -56.48
CA ILE A 133 39.25 -73.51 -55.52
C ILE A 133 37.95 -72.72 -55.59
N ASP A 134 37.42 -72.51 -56.79
CA ASP A 134 36.21 -71.72 -56.97
C ASP A 134 34.96 -72.50 -56.56
N LYS A 135 34.89 -73.77 -56.96
CA LYS A 135 33.68 -74.58 -56.83
C LYS A 135 33.56 -75.30 -55.49
N PHE A 136 34.68 -75.73 -54.92
CA PHE A 136 34.71 -76.37 -53.60
C PHE A 136 34.95 -75.35 -52.49
N PHE A 137 36.12 -74.69 -52.48
CA PHE A 137 36.44 -73.75 -51.40
C PHE A 137 35.53 -72.52 -51.42
N GLY A 138 35.20 -71.96 -52.60
CA GLY A 138 34.26 -70.83 -52.73
C GLY A 138 32.83 -71.11 -52.24
N ARG A 139 32.45 -72.37 -52.03
CA ARG A 139 31.18 -72.74 -51.38
C ARG A 139 31.23 -72.62 -49.86
N TYR A 140 32.40 -72.78 -49.26
CA TYR A 140 32.57 -72.91 -47.81
C TYR A 140 33.43 -71.81 -47.17
N ALA A 141 34.10 -70.97 -47.96
CA ALA A 141 34.98 -69.90 -47.50
C ALA A 141 34.82 -68.61 -48.35
N VAL A 142 35.28 -67.48 -47.79
CA VAL A 142 35.37 -66.21 -48.53
C VAL A 142 36.67 -66.20 -49.33
N LEU A 143 36.56 -66.13 -50.65
CA LEU A 143 37.67 -66.01 -51.58
C LEU A 143 38.28 -64.61 -51.53
N LEU A 144 39.61 -64.54 -51.59
CA LEU A 144 40.36 -63.28 -51.68
C LEU A 144 40.01 -62.51 -52.96
N ASP A 145 39.93 -63.21 -54.08
CA ASP A 145 39.51 -62.68 -55.37
C ASP A 145 38.47 -63.64 -55.97
N THR A 146 37.24 -63.15 -56.12
CA THR A 146 36.09 -63.96 -56.55
C THR A 146 35.72 -63.59 -57.98
N PRO A 147 35.56 -64.56 -58.89
CA PRO A 147 35.03 -64.28 -60.22
C PRO A 147 33.52 -63.96 -60.20
N PHE A 148 32.84 -64.19 -59.06
CA PHE A 148 31.42 -63.91 -58.89
C PHE A 148 31.15 -62.50 -58.38
N ALA A 149 30.06 -61.88 -58.85
CA ALA A 149 29.62 -60.54 -58.42
C ALA A 149 29.25 -60.43 -56.92
N ARG A 150 29.02 -61.56 -56.23
CA ARG A 150 28.69 -61.60 -54.80
C ARG A 150 29.17 -62.91 -54.17
N GLN A 151 29.77 -62.81 -52.99
CA GLN A 151 29.99 -63.95 -52.08
C GLN A 151 28.98 -63.89 -50.94
N THR A 152 28.37 -65.02 -50.59
CA THR A 152 27.33 -65.09 -49.54
C THR A 152 27.77 -66.02 -48.43
N VAL A 153 27.84 -65.52 -47.20
CA VAL A 153 28.11 -66.32 -45.99
C VAL A 153 26.77 -66.56 -45.28
N LYS A 154 26.39 -67.83 -45.09
CA LYS A 154 25.09 -68.22 -44.47
C LYS A 154 25.13 -68.39 -42.94
N LYS A 155 26.33 -68.41 -42.36
CA LYS A 155 26.60 -68.57 -40.93
C LYS A 155 27.30 -67.32 -40.40
N ASP A 156 27.52 -67.28 -39.09
CA ASP A 156 28.21 -66.18 -38.45
C ASP A 156 29.65 -66.06 -38.97
N LEU A 157 30.09 -64.82 -39.22
CA LEU A 157 31.44 -64.50 -39.65
C LEU A 157 32.15 -63.75 -38.51
N VAL A 158 33.22 -64.33 -37.97
CA VAL A 158 34.07 -63.69 -36.96
C VAL A 158 35.35 -63.20 -37.63
N LEU A 159 35.61 -61.90 -37.55
CA LEU A 159 36.83 -61.26 -38.02
C LEU A 159 37.63 -60.77 -36.81
N ALA A 160 38.81 -61.33 -36.56
CA ALA A 160 39.67 -60.93 -35.43
C ALA A 160 40.44 -59.61 -35.67
N GLY A 161 40.55 -59.19 -36.94
CA GLY A 161 41.18 -57.94 -37.35
C GLY A 161 40.17 -56.83 -37.68
N THR A 162 40.67 -55.73 -38.23
CA THR A 162 39.83 -54.61 -38.70
C THR A 162 39.02 -55.00 -39.94
N PHE A 163 37.73 -54.70 -39.94
CA PHE A 163 36.87 -54.79 -41.13
C PHE A 163 36.73 -53.42 -41.80
N THR A 164 37.24 -53.29 -43.02
CA THR A 164 37.14 -52.05 -43.82
C THR A 164 36.30 -52.30 -45.07
N GLY A 165 35.18 -51.59 -45.20
CA GLY A 165 34.39 -51.54 -46.43
C GLY A 165 34.79 -50.33 -47.27
N GLN A 166 35.14 -50.53 -48.54
CA GLN A 166 35.42 -49.44 -49.48
C GLN A 166 34.15 -48.78 -50.05
N LYS A 167 32.98 -49.38 -49.81
CA LYS A 167 31.66 -48.92 -50.25
C LYS A 167 30.66 -49.01 -49.07
N GLU A 168 29.37 -49.16 -49.36
CA GLU A 168 28.30 -49.26 -48.38
C GLU A 168 28.37 -50.55 -47.55
N ILE A 169 28.12 -50.44 -46.24
CA ILE A 169 27.78 -51.54 -45.34
C ILE A 169 26.29 -51.43 -45.03
N SER A 170 25.48 -52.31 -45.61
CA SER A 170 24.03 -52.32 -45.43
C SER A 170 23.60 -53.41 -44.46
N SER A 171 22.92 -53.04 -43.37
CA SER A 171 22.31 -53.97 -42.41
C SER A 171 20.79 -53.85 -42.43
N LYS A 172 20.09 -54.98 -42.48
CA LYS A 172 18.62 -55.02 -42.50
C LYS A 172 17.98 -54.91 -41.11
N THR A 173 18.76 -55.13 -40.05
CA THR A 173 18.23 -55.23 -38.68
C THR A 173 18.85 -54.18 -37.77
N ALA A 174 20.14 -54.30 -37.50
CA ALA A 174 20.86 -53.38 -36.63
C ALA A 174 22.36 -53.40 -36.93
N VAL A 175 23.04 -52.34 -36.52
CA VAL A 175 24.51 -52.31 -36.38
C VAL A 175 24.82 -51.98 -34.93
N SER A 176 25.64 -52.80 -34.28
CA SER A 176 26.00 -52.61 -32.87
C SER A 176 27.50 -52.62 -32.67
N VAL A 177 27.98 -51.70 -31.83
CA VAL A 177 29.34 -51.68 -31.30
C VAL A 177 29.26 -52.01 -29.82
N SER A 178 29.96 -53.05 -29.37
CA SER A 178 29.94 -53.49 -27.98
C SER A 178 31.33 -53.43 -27.36
N GLY A 179 31.42 -52.92 -26.13
CA GLY A 179 32.61 -52.98 -25.30
C GLY A 179 32.59 -54.19 -24.36
N GLY A 180 33.76 -54.65 -23.92
CA GLY A 180 33.89 -55.80 -23.00
C GLY A 180 33.27 -55.59 -21.61
N ASN A 181 32.85 -54.37 -21.29
CA ASN A 181 32.26 -53.96 -20.01
C ASN A 181 30.71 -53.93 -20.03
N GLY A 182 30.07 -54.50 -21.06
CA GLY A 182 28.61 -54.58 -21.16
C GLY A 182 27.92 -53.33 -21.73
N TYR A 183 28.69 -52.30 -22.10
CA TYR A 183 28.17 -51.14 -22.84
C TYR A 183 28.06 -51.47 -24.33
N MET A 184 26.96 -51.06 -24.95
CA MET A 184 26.73 -51.25 -26.37
C MET A 184 26.07 -50.01 -26.98
N LEU A 185 26.57 -49.55 -28.12
CA LEU A 185 25.89 -48.62 -29.00
C LEU A 185 25.19 -49.43 -30.09
N LYS A 186 23.89 -49.19 -30.34
CA LYS A 186 23.13 -49.92 -31.34
C LYS A 186 22.31 -48.96 -32.19
N GLY A 187 22.60 -48.94 -33.49
CA GLY A 187 21.78 -48.31 -34.52
C GLY A 187 20.73 -49.30 -35.03
N ILE A 188 19.46 -48.89 -35.05
CA ILE A 188 18.33 -49.73 -35.48
C ILE A 188 17.34 -48.88 -36.28
N VAL A 189 16.72 -49.49 -37.30
CA VAL A 189 15.47 -48.98 -37.87
C VAL A 189 14.34 -49.73 -37.18
N LYS A 190 13.53 -49.01 -36.42
CA LYS A 190 12.42 -49.56 -35.65
C LYS A 190 11.28 -50.00 -36.59
N ALA A 191 10.36 -50.80 -36.06
CA ALA A 191 9.22 -51.32 -36.82
C ALA A 191 8.28 -50.22 -37.34
N ASP A 192 8.29 -49.04 -36.70
CA ASP A 192 7.56 -47.83 -37.10
C ASP A 192 8.30 -47.02 -38.19
N GLY A 193 9.46 -47.47 -38.65
CA GLY A 193 10.29 -46.78 -39.64
C GLY A 193 11.20 -45.70 -39.07
N HIS A 194 11.17 -45.45 -37.75
CA HIS A 194 12.06 -44.47 -37.13
C HIS A 194 13.49 -45.02 -37.02
N ALA A 195 14.47 -44.18 -37.33
CA ALA A 195 15.86 -44.51 -37.10
C ALA A 195 16.21 -44.16 -35.65
N ALA A 196 16.90 -45.07 -34.95
CA ALA A 196 17.29 -44.86 -33.57
C ALA A 196 18.73 -45.27 -33.31
N ILE A 197 19.42 -44.46 -32.51
CA ILE A 197 20.75 -44.74 -31.98
C ILE A 197 20.61 -44.83 -30.46
N GLY A 198 20.71 -46.05 -29.94
CA GLY A 198 20.56 -46.34 -28.51
C GLY A 198 21.87 -46.72 -27.84
N ALA A 199 22.08 -46.24 -26.62
CA ALA A 199 23.11 -46.69 -25.71
C ALA A 199 22.51 -47.70 -24.72
N TYR A 200 23.13 -48.86 -24.61
CA TYR A 200 22.68 -50.00 -23.83
C TYR A 200 23.71 -50.38 -22.77
N LEU A 201 23.24 -50.82 -21.61
CA LEU A 201 24.05 -51.39 -20.54
C LEU A 201 23.49 -52.77 -20.18
N HIS A 202 24.29 -53.82 -20.32
CA HIS A 202 23.87 -55.22 -20.13
C HIS A 202 22.57 -55.57 -20.89
N GLY A 203 22.43 -55.04 -22.12
CA GLY A 203 21.27 -55.26 -22.97
C GLY A 203 20.05 -54.36 -22.68
N LEU A 204 20.07 -53.58 -21.59
CA LEU A 204 19.02 -52.62 -21.27
C LEU A 204 19.25 -51.28 -21.99
N LEU A 205 18.23 -50.75 -22.68
CA LEU A 205 18.29 -49.42 -23.29
C LEU A 205 18.33 -48.33 -22.20
N VAL A 206 19.40 -47.53 -22.17
CA VAL A 206 19.61 -46.45 -21.19
C VAL A 206 19.20 -45.12 -21.78
N ASN A 207 19.78 -44.75 -22.92
CA ASN A 207 19.52 -43.50 -23.64
C ASN A 207 19.32 -43.79 -25.12
N GLU A 208 18.51 -42.98 -25.80
CA GLU A 208 18.23 -43.14 -27.21
C GLU A 208 18.05 -41.79 -27.90
N ILE A 209 18.64 -41.63 -29.09
CA ILE A 209 18.29 -40.57 -30.03
C ILE A 209 17.39 -41.20 -31.08
N VAL A 210 16.18 -40.65 -31.24
CA VAL A 210 15.20 -41.11 -32.24
C VAL A 210 15.06 -40.04 -33.31
N ILE A 211 15.32 -40.43 -34.55
CA ILE A 211 15.09 -39.64 -35.76
C ILE A 211 13.80 -40.18 -36.38
N ARG A 212 12.75 -39.39 -36.32
CA ARG A 212 11.45 -39.76 -36.87
C ARG A 212 11.36 -39.39 -38.34
N THR A 213 10.45 -40.07 -39.02
CA THR A 213 10.17 -39.87 -40.46
C THR A 213 9.45 -38.55 -40.75
N ASP A 214 8.86 -37.91 -39.72
CA ASP A 214 8.26 -36.58 -39.79
C ASP A 214 9.29 -35.43 -39.69
N GLY A 215 10.58 -35.75 -39.59
CA GLY A 215 11.66 -34.77 -39.46
C GLY A 215 11.96 -34.36 -38.01
N THR A 216 11.26 -34.90 -37.02
CA THR A 216 11.52 -34.61 -35.60
C THR A 216 12.66 -35.44 -35.01
N PHE A 217 13.38 -34.85 -34.07
CA PHE A 217 14.45 -35.50 -33.31
C PHE A 217 14.07 -35.54 -31.84
N SER A 218 14.15 -36.71 -31.21
CA SER A 218 13.90 -36.85 -29.78
C SER A 218 15.09 -37.42 -29.04
N PHE A 219 15.38 -36.83 -27.88
CA PHE A 219 16.34 -37.34 -26.90
C PHE A 219 15.58 -38.06 -25.80
N MET A 220 15.80 -39.35 -25.68
CA MET A 220 15.07 -40.24 -24.78
C MET A 220 16.00 -40.82 -23.71
N LYS A 221 15.47 -41.00 -22.50
CA LYS A 221 16.11 -41.75 -21.42
C LYS A 221 15.11 -42.73 -20.84
N GLN A 222 15.41 -44.03 -20.93
CA GLN A 222 14.55 -45.11 -20.43
C GLN A 222 13.06 -44.96 -20.84
N GLY A 223 12.81 -44.61 -22.11
CA GLY A 223 11.46 -44.41 -22.66
C GLY A 223 10.82 -43.03 -22.39
N LYS A 224 11.44 -42.17 -21.58
CA LYS A 224 10.98 -40.80 -21.33
C LYS A 224 11.66 -39.82 -22.30
N GLU A 225 10.86 -38.98 -22.96
CA GLU A 225 11.37 -37.89 -23.79
C GLU A 225 11.90 -36.75 -22.89
N LEU A 226 13.17 -36.41 -23.07
CA LEU A 226 13.85 -35.31 -22.36
C LEU A 226 13.73 -34.00 -23.14
N ALA A 227 13.92 -34.08 -24.45
CA ALA A 227 13.78 -32.96 -25.36
C ALA A 227 13.37 -33.45 -26.75
N ARG A 228 12.65 -32.59 -27.48
CA ARG A 228 12.25 -32.79 -28.87
C ARG A 228 12.59 -31.55 -29.68
N VAL A 229 13.14 -31.76 -30.86
CA VAL A 229 13.35 -30.73 -31.88
C VAL A 229 12.30 -30.93 -32.96
N THR A 230 11.55 -29.87 -33.26
CA THR A 230 10.54 -29.78 -34.33
C THR A 230 10.85 -28.57 -35.22
N GLU A 231 10.05 -28.35 -36.27
CA GLU A 231 10.14 -27.15 -37.10
C GLU A 231 9.88 -25.85 -36.32
N ASP A 232 9.06 -25.92 -35.26
CA ASP A 232 8.74 -24.79 -34.37
C ASP A 232 9.82 -24.50 -33.33
N GLY A 233 10.83 -25.37 -33.19
CA GLY A 233 11.95 -25.19 -32.27
C GLY A 233 12.19 -26.37 -31.33
N ILE A 234 12.67 -26.08 -30.11
CA ILE A 234 13.06 -27.08 -29.11
C ILE A 234 12.05 -27.10 -27.96
N SER A 235 11.44 -28.26 -27.71
CA SER A 235 10.62 -28.53 -26.53
C SER A 235 11.45 -29.32 -25.52
N CYS A 236 11.58 -28.81 -24.29
CA CYS A 236 12.20 -29.52 -23.17
C CYS A 236 11.51 -29.15 -21.85
N GLY A 237 11.43 -30.09 -20.92
CA GLY A 237 10.70 -29.86 -19.65
C GLY A 237 11.43 -28.94 -18.67
N THR A 238 12.77 -28.96 -18.66
CA THR A 238 13.59 -28.12 -17.78
C THR A 238 14.93 -27.86 -18.45
N SER A 239 15.39 -26.61 -18.39
CA SER A 239 16.70 -26.20 -18.89
C SER A 239 17.49 -25.52 -17.78
N LEU A 240 18.67 -26.04 -17.47
CA LEU A 240 19.57 -25.53 -16.44
C LEU A 240 20.69 -24.74 -17.10
N ASN A 241 20.42 -23.48 -17.45
CA ASN A 241 21.40 -22.58 -18.07
C ASN A 241 21.58 -21.34 -17.20
N GLU A 242 22.83 -20.89 -17.03
CA GLU A 242 23.11 -19.57 -16.44
C GLU A 242 22.82 -18.41 -17.41
N ASN A 243 22.84 -18.72 -18.71
CA ASN A 243 22.68 -17.76 -19.79
C ASN A 243 21.81 -18.38 -20.90
N ALA A 244 20.78 -17.66 -21.33
CA ALA A 244 19.94 -18.07 -22.45
C ALA A 244 19.74 -16.89 -23.40
N ARG A 245 19.82 -17.14 -24.71
CA ARG A 245 19.46 -16.17 -25.76
C ARG A 245 18.36 -16.75 -26.61
N ILE A 246 17.22 -16.07 -26.66
CA ILE A 246 16.05 -16.46 -27.45
C ILE A 246 15.76 -15.30 -28.41
N GLY A 247 16.26 -15.42 -29.63
CA GLY A 247 16.26 -14.32 -30.60
C GLY A 247 17.03 -13.10 -30.09
N ALA A 248 16.35 -11.96 -30.01
CA ALA A 248 16.90 -10.69 -29.51
C ALA A 248 16.91 -10.59 -27.98
N VAL A 249 16.18 -11.46 -27.26
CA VAL A 249 16.08 -11.42 -25.80
C VAL A 249 17.21 -12.25 -25.20
N ARG A 250 17.92 -11.68 -24.22
CA ARG A 250 18.96 -12.38 -23.45
C ARG A 250 18.63 -12.37 -21.97
N ILE A 251 18.74 -13.55 -21.38
CA ILE A 251 18.72 -13.77 -19.93
C ILE A 251 20.16 -14.08 -19.52
N LYS A 252 20.73 -13.27 -18.62
CA LYS A 252 22.12 -13.40 -18.15
C LYS A 252 22.14 -13.19 -16.64
N GLY A 253 22.42 -14.22 -15.85
CA GLY A 253 22.34 -14.13 -14.38
C GLY A 253 20.93 -13.75 -13.92
N TYR A 254 20.76 -12.54 -13.39
CA TYR A 254 19.46 -12.01 -12.94
C TYR A 254 18.84 -10.99 -13.92
N ASP A 255 19.47 -10.75 -15.07
CA ASP A 255 19.07 -9.71 -16.03
C ASP A 255 18.28 -10.28 -17.21
N ILE A 256 17.32 -9.49 -17.72
CA ILE A 256 16.59 -9.73 -18.97
C ILE A 256 16.69 -8.47 -19.83
N TYR A 257 17.25 -8.56 -21.05
CA TYR A 257 17.51 -7.38 -21.88
C TYR A 257 17.50 -7.67 -23.39
N ASN A 258 17.32 -6.61 -24.20
CA ASN A 258 17.36 -6.65 -25.67
C ASN A 258 18.82 -6.58 -26.13
N THR A 259 19.19 -7.42 -27.11
CA THR A 259 20.56 -7.51 -27.65
C THR A 259 20.69 -7.17 -29.13
N SER A 260 19.58 -6.86 -29.80
CA SER A 260 19.57 -6.65 -31.26
C SER A 260 19.32 -5.20 -31.66
N ASP A 261 18.64 -4.40 -30.82
CA ASP A 261 18.42 -2.98 -31.09
C ASP A 261 19.60 -2.15 -30.58
N VAL A 262 20.24 -1.41 -31.49
CA VAL A 262 21.43 -0.59 -31.20
C VAL A 262 21.12 0.88 -30.94
N THR A 263 19.83 1.24 -30.91
CA THR A 263 19.38 2.60 -30.59
C THR A 263 19.07 2.75 -29.10
N ASP A 264 18.90 4.00 -28.66
CA ASP A 264 18.46 4.31 -27.29
C ASP A 264 17.01 3.86 -27.00
N GLU A 265 16.28 3.37 -28.01
CA GLU A 265 14.89 2.91 -27.93
C GLU A 265 14.77 1.37 -27.80
N GLY A 266 15.89 0.66 -27.65
CA GLY A 266 15.92 -0.79 -27.50
C GLY A 266 15.08 -1.28 -26.32
N CYS A 267 14.03 -2.04 -26.58
CA CYS A 267 13.06 -2.45 -25.55
C CYS A 267 12.74 -3.95 -25.56
N ILE A 268 12.28 -4.45 -24.40
CA ILE A 268 11.62 -5.74 -24.26
C ILE A 268 10.12 -5.49 -24.17
N ARG A 269 9.36 -5.96 -25.15
CA ARG A 269 7.91 -5.82 -25.18
C ARG A 269 7.26 -7.02 -24.49
N ILE A 270 6.47 -6.76 -23.46
CA ILE A 270 5.69 -7.78 -22.74
C ILE A 270 4.22 -7.59 -23.10
N ASN A 271 3.51 -8.68 -23.43
CA ASN A 271 2.09 -8.67 -23.79
C ASN A 271 1.71 -7.77 -24.99
N TYR A 272 2.61 -7.56 -25.95
CA TYR A 272 2.31 -6.78 -27.16
C TYR A 272 1.29 -7.48 -28.07
N HIS A 273 1.40 -8.80 -28.21
CA HIS A 273 0.46 -9.63 -28.95
C HIS A 273 -0.51 -10.35 -27.99
N GLY A 274 -1.71 -10.63 -28.50
CA GLY A 274 -2.74 -11.47 -27.88
C GLY A 274 -2.45 -12.97 -28.01
N THR A 275 -3.49 -13.81 -27.90
CA THR A 275 -3.34 -15.27 -28.13
C THR A 275 -2.75 -15.55 -29.50
N GLU A 276 -1.77 -16.47 -29.56
CA GLU A 276 -1.17 -16.95 -30.82
C GLU A 276 -0.62 -15.83 -31.72
N GLY A 277 -0.13 -14.73 -31.13
CA GLY A 277 0.41 -13.60 -31.90
C GLY A 277 -0.65 -12.64 -32.47
N GLY A 278 -1.95 -12.93 -32.32
CA GLY A 278 -3.05 -12.11 -32.84
C GLY A 278 -3.35 -10.84 -32.03
N GLY A 279 -4.28 -10.00 -32.51
CA GLY A 279 -4.63 -8.70 -31.88
C GLY A 279 -5.99 -8.62 -31.18
N THR A 280 -6.76 -9.72 -31.12
CA THR A 280 -8.18 -9.68 -30.72
C THR A 280 -8.44 -10.00 -29.25
N LYS A 281 -7.44 -10.50 -28.52
CA LYS A 281 -7.58 -10.94 -27.13
C LYS A 281 -6.51 -10.31 -26.25
N TYR A 282 -6.94 -9.50 -25.28
CA TYR A 282 -6.07 -8.85 -24.30
C TYR A 282 -5.36 -9.85 -23.39
N ARG A 283 -4.13 -9.52 -22.97
CA ARG A 283 -3.29 -10.27 -22.01
C ARG A 283 -3.01 -9.41 -20.78
N ASP A 284 -2.91 -10.05 -19.62
CA ASP A 284 -2.54 -9.41 -18.35
C ASP A 284 -1.08 -9.74 -18.03
N PHE A 285 -0.36 -8.81 -17.40
CA PHE A 285 0.99 -9.04 -16.88
C PHE A 285 0.95 -8.87 -15.36
N ALA A 286 1.36 -9.88 -14.60
CA ALA A 286 1.28 -9.89 -13.14
C ALA A 286 2.64 -10.26 -12.54
N VAL A 287 3.09 -9.45 -11.57
CA VAL A 287 4.29 -9.66 -10.76
C VAL A 287 3.83 -9.95 -9.34
N HIS A 288 4.29 -11.07 -8.78
CA HIS A 288 4.00 -11.48 -7.40
C HIS A 288 5.26 -11.34 -6.52
N ASP A 289 5.06 -11.41 -5.21
CA ASP A 289 6.13 -11.29 -4.19
C ASP A 289 6.94 -12.58 -3.97
N GLY A 290 6.66 -13.65 -4.74
CA GLY A 290 7.29 -14.95 -4.60
C GLY A 290 6.76 -15.82 -3.45
N LYS A 291 5.74 -15.36 -2.70
CA LYS A 291 5.14 -16.09 -1.55
C LYS A 291 3.77 -16.69 -1.86
N ALA A 292 3.45 -16.88 -3.13
CA ALA A 292 2.16 -17.38 -3.60
C ALA A 292 0.96 -16.55 -3.07
N CYS A 293 1.13 -15.24 -2.97
CA CYS A 293 0.05 -14.32 -2.63
C CYS A 293 -1.06 -14.33 -3.70
N THR A 294 -2.31 -14.19 -3.28
CA THR A 294 -3.47 -14.15 -4.20
C THR A 294 -3.51 -12.86 -5.03
N THR A 295 -2.94 -11.78 -4.50
CA THR A 295 -2.95 -10.46 -5.14
C THR A 295 -1.54 -10.11 -5.64
N PRO A 296 -1.34 -9.85 -6.93
CA PRO A 296 -0.05 -9.42 -7.45
C PRO A 296 0.41 -8.10 -6.81
N VAL A 297 1.72 -7.92 -6.63
CA VAL A 297 2.30 -6.63 -6.20
C VAL A 297 2.17 -5.58 -7.30
N LEU A 298 2.21 -6.01 -8.56
CA LEU A 298 1.97 -5.19 -9.75
C LEU A 298 1.22 -6.01 -10.78
N LYS A 299 0.11 -5.48 -11.32
CA LYS A 299 -0.66 -6.11 -12.39
C LYS A 299 -1.08 -5.10 -13.46
N VAL A 300 -0.73 -5.35 -14.71
CA VAL A 300 -1.28 -4.67 -15.88
C VAL A 300 -2.45 -5.49 -16.40
N ILE A 301 -3.64 -4.89 -16.50
CA ILE A 301 -4.84 -5.51 -17.06
C ILE A 301 -5.04 -4.97 -18.48
N GLY A 302 -4.83 -5.82 -19.48
CA GLY A 302 -4.85 -5.40 -20.88
C GLY A 302 -6.22 -4.92 -21.34
N ARG A 303 -7.30 -5.57 -20.90
CA ARG A 303 -8.68 -5.27 -21.34
C ARG A 303 -9.14 -3.86 -20.98
N THR A 304 -8.75 -3.38 -19.80
CA THR A 304 -9.16 -2.08 -19.25
C THR A 304 -8.06 -1.03 -19.33
N ALA A 305 -6.87 -1.40 -19.82
CA ALA A 305 -5.67 -0.57 -19.80
C ALA A 305 -5.36 0.00 -18.40
N THR A 306 -5.55 -0.83 -17.36
CA THR A 306 -5.35 -0.42 -15.96
C THR A 306 -4.09 -1.04 -15.36
N LEU A 307 -3.41 -0.27 -14.52
CA LEU A 307 -2.36 -0.74 -13.64
C LEU A 307 -2.93 -0.88 -12.22
N GLN A 308 -2.82 -2.07 -11.64
CA GLN A 308 -3.11 -2.33 -10.23
C GLN A 308 -1.79 -2.51 -9.48
N VAL A 309 -1.60 -1.73 -8.42
CA VAL A 309 -0.46 -1.87 -7.51
C VAL A 309 -1.01 -2.40 -6.19
N GLY A 310 -0.74 -3.66 -5.88
CA GLY A 310 -1.22 -4.31 -4.65
C GLY A 310 -0.34 -4.04 -3.44
N GLY A 311 0.89 -3.57 -3.64
CA GLY A 311 1.81 -3.14 -2.60
C GLY A 311 1.86 -1.62 -2.38
N LEU A 312 2.82 -1.16 -1.59
CA LEU A 312 3.12 0.27 -1.45
C LEU A 312 3.73 0.81 -2.74
N LEU A 313 3.12 1.86 -3.31
CA LEU A 313 3.75 2.65 -4.39
C LEU A 313 4.64 3.73 -3.76
N SER A 314 5.97 3.54 -3.82
CA SER A 314 6.97 4.50 -3.31
C SER A 314 7.82 5.04 -4.45
N LEU A 315 7.84 6.37 -4.62
CA LEU A 315 8.66 7.06 -5.62
C LEU A 315 9.86 7.74 -4.93
N GLN A 316 11.07 7.25 -5.22
CA GLN A 316 12.32 7.84 -4.73
C GLN A 316 13.14 8.32 -5.93
N SER A 317 13.43 9.61 -6.00
CA SER A 317 14.17 10.20 -7.12
C SER A 317 15.05 11.37 -6.67
N THR A 318 16.04 11.72 -7.49
CA THR A 318 16.92 12.88 -7.29
C THR A 318 16.31 14.20 -7.82
N GLY A 319 15.00 14.24 -8.12
CA GLY A 319 14.35 15.48 -8.56
C GLY A 319 13.20 15.34 -9.57
N ARG A 320 12.78 14.12 -9.94
CA ARG A 320 11.60 13.88 -10.81
C ARG A 320 10.43 13.27 -10.04
N GLY A 321 9.22 13.73 -10.29
CA GLY A 321 8.02 13.30 -9.56
C GLY A 321 7.08 12.44 -10.41
N ILE A 322 5.78 12.59 -10.14
CA ILE A 322 4.69 12.02 -10.93
C ILE A 322 4.23 13.09 -11.93
N ASP A 323 4.33 12.79 -13.22
CA ASP A 323 3.75 13.61 -14.28
C ASP A 323 2.40 13.04 -14.71
N ILE A 324 1.34 13.86 -14.67
CA ILE A 324 -0.01 13.48 -15.09
C ILE A 324 -0.37 14.30 -16.33
N GLN A 325 -0.16 13.71 -17.51
CA GLN A 325 -0.36 14.38 -18.80
C GLN A 325 -1.65 13.92 -19.46
N ASN A 326 -2.47 14.87 -19.90
CA ASN A 326 -3.57 14.57 -20.80
C ASN A 326 -3.02 14.51 -22.23
N THR A 327 -3.20 13.37 -22.90
CA THR A 327 -2.64 13.15 -24.26
C THR A 327 -3.60 13.56 -25.38
N ALA A 328 -4.83 13.93 -25.05
CA ALA A 328 -5.88 14.25 -26.02
C ALA A 328 -6.09 15.76 -26.20
N TYR A 329 -5.84 16.58 -25.18
CA TYR A 329 -6.18 18.00 -25.16
C TYR A 329 -5.00 18.89 -24.73
N THR A 330 -4.94 20.11 -25.27
CA THR A 330 -3.97 21.16 -24.91
C THR A 330 -4.56 22.12 -23.86
N LYS A 331 -3.70 22.96 -23.24
CA LYS A 331 -4.05 23.88 -22.13
C LYS A 331 -5.26 24.79 -22.37
N ASP A 332 -5.62 25.04 -23.63
CA ASP A 332 -6.69 25.94 -24.04
C ASP A 332 -8.06 25.25 -24.12
N ASN A 333 -8.13 23.95 -23.82
CA ASN A 333 -9.35 23.16 -23.87
C ASN A 333 -9.82 22.75 -22.47
N ALA A 334 -11.03 23.14 -22.07
CA ALA A 334 -11.58 22.84 -20.75
C ALA A 334 -11.81 21.34 -20.49
N ARG A 335 -11.68 20.47 -21.51
CA ARG A 335 -11.80 19.00 -21.38
C ARG A 335 -10.54 18.32 -20.84
N LEU A 336 -9.53 19.09 -20.40
CA LEU A 336 -8.32 18.60 -19.72
C LEU A 336 -8.66 17.99 -18.35
N THR A 337 -9.33 16.84 -18.34
CA THR A 337 -9.60 16.10 -17.11
C THR A 337 -8.45 15.15 -16.82
N ASN A 338 -8.03 15.10 -15.56
CA ASN A 338 -7.04 14.18 -15.00
C ASN A 338 -7.18 14.21 -13.47
N LEU A 339 -7.37 13.05 -12.83
CA LEU A 339 -7.72 12.96 -11.41
C LEU A 339 -6.91 11.90 -10.68
N ILE A 340 -6.43 12.26 -9.49
CA ILE A 340 -6.09 11.29 -8.44
C ILE A 340 -7.35 11.07 -7.62
N THR A 341 -7.76 9.80 -7.49
CA THR A 341 -9.06 9.43 -6.93
C THR A 341 -8.88 8.42 -5.80
N TRP A 342 -9.55 8.66 -4.68
CA TRP A 342 -9.66 7.70 -3.57
C TRP A 342 -11.05 7.09 -3.56
N ARG A 343 -11.11 5.77 -3.43
CA ARG A 343 -12.35 5.01 -3.35
C ARG A 343 -12.32 4.03 -2.19
N ASP A 344 -13.48 3.69 -1.65
CA ASP A 344 -13.62 2.61 -0.68
C ASP A 344 -13.58 1.22 -1.34
N SER A 345 -13.75 0.16 -0.54
CA SER A 345 -13.80 -1.22 -1.02
C SER A 345 -15.00 -1.55 -1.92
N ALA A 346 -16.06 -0.74 -1.89
CA ALA A 346 -17.21 -0.84 -2.78
C ALA A 346 -17.07 0.04 -4.05
N ALA A 347 -15.88 0.63 -4.25
CA ALA A 347 -15.55 1.58 -5.30
C ALA A 347 -16.32 2.91 -5.23
N ALA A 348 -16.92 3.27 -4.09
CA ALA A 348 -17.54 4.58 -3.87
C ALA A 348 -16.48 5.68 -3.76
N LEU A 349 -16.75 6.85 -4.34
CA LEU A 349 -15.81 7.97 -4.39
C LEU A 349 -15.68 8.67 -3.03
N LEU A 350 -14.47 8.78 -2.50
CA LEU A 350 -14.19 9.41 -1.20
C LEU A 350 -13.53 10.79 -1.32
N ALA A 351 -12.53 10.90 -2.20
CA ALA A 351 -11.78 12.13 -2.41
C ALA A 351 -11.21 12.22 -3.83
N THR A 352 -10.97 13.44 -4.29
CA THR A 352 -10.36 13.72 -5.60
C THR A 352 -9.40 14.88 -5.55
N VAL A 353 -8.34 14.80 -6.34
CA VAL A 353 -7.43 15.91 -6.63
C VAL A 353 -7.21 15.99 -8.15
N GLY A 354 -7.51 17.13 -8.75
CA GLY A 354 -7.25 17.37 -10.17
C GLY A 354 -8.32 18.20 -10.88
N PHE A 355 -8.24 18.23 -12.21
CA PHE A 355 -9.27 18.85 -13.05
C PHE A 355 -10.44 17.88 -13.21
N ASP A 356 -11.54 18.21 -12.54
CA ASP A 356 -12.64 17.28 -12.27
C ASP A 356 -13.88 17.49 -13.14
N THR A 357 -13.83 18.48 -14.03
CA THR A 357 -14.92 18.80 -14.95
C THR A 357 -14.38 19.13 -16.34
N ALA A 358 -15.23 18.92 -17.35
CA ALA A 358 -14.88 19.08 -18.77
C ALA A 358 -15.34 20.43 -19.36
N ASP A 359 -15.99 21.27 -18.55
CA ASP A 359 -16.63 22.53 -18.94
C ASP A 359 -15.94 23.77 -18.34
N SER A 360 -14.96 23.60 -17.46
CA SER A 360 -14.21 24.69 -16.84
C SER A 360 -12.81 24.24 -16.46
N PHE A 361 -11.91 25.21 -16.27
CA PHE A 361 -10.54 24.97 -15.81
C PHE A 361 -10.44 24.84 -14.28
N ARG A 362 -11.45 24.23 -13.65
CA ARG A 362 -11.49 24.07 -12.20
C ARG A 362 -10.56 22.92 -11.78
N PHE A 363 -9.53 23.25 -11.01
CA PHE A 363 -8.77 22.28 -10.25
C PHE A 363 -9.40 22.13 -8.86
N ALA A 364 -9.85 20.92 -8.53
CA ALA A 364 -10.54 20.64 -7.27
C ALA A 364 -9.70 19.76 -6.35
N LEU A 365 -9.66 20.12 -5.07
CA LEU A 365 -9.22 19.28 -3.95
C LEU A 365 -10.45 19.03 -3.07
N ARG A 366 -11.00 17.82 -3.10
CA ARG A 366 -12.27 17.48 -2.46
C ARG A 366 -12.14 16.26 -1.56
N ASN A 367 -12.71 16.36 -0.36
CA ASN A 367 -12.93 15.25 0.57
C ASN A 367 -14.44 15.17 0.88
N VAL A 368 -15.04 13.98 0.78
CA VAL A 368 -16.47 13.74 1.07
C VAL A 368 -16.68 13.19 2.49
N LEU A 369 -15.63 12.67 3.14
CA LEU A 369 -15.73 12.02 4.45
C LEU A 369 -15.44 12.95 5.63
N GLY A 370 -14.57 13.94 5.46
CA GLY A 370 -14.13 14.79 6.56
C GLY A 370 -13.32 16.00 6.10
N ASP A 371 -12.46 16.49 6.99
CA ASP A 371 -11.73 17.74 6.79
C ASP A 371 -10.58 17.62 5.78
N ILE A 372 -10.15 18.77 5.25
CA ILE A 372 -8.88 18.94 4.54
C ILE A 372 -7.99 19.79 5.44
N VAL A 373 -6.88 19.23 5.92
CA VAL A 373 -5.93 19.92 6.80
C VAL A 373 -4.71 20.34 6.00
N LEU A 374 -4.39 21.64 6.01
CA LEU A 374 -3.15 22.21 5.48
C LEU A 374 -2.32 22.73 6.66
N ALA A 375 -1.28 21.99 7.06
CA ALA A 375 -0.49 22.29 8.28
C ALA A 375 1.00 22.53 7.98
N PRO A 376 1.37 23.65 7.33
CA PRO A 376 2.78 24.02 7.17
C PRO A 376 3.36 24.58 8.47
N LEU A 377 4.68 24.45 8.67
CA LEU A 377 5.39 25.09 9.78
C LEU A 377 5.46 26.62 9.64
N GLY A 378 5.52 27.11 8.39
CA GLY A 378 5.61 28.54 8.06
C GLY A 378 4.24 29.15 7.77
N ALA A 379 3.83 29.11 6.49
CA ALA A 379 2.56 29.66 6.03
C ALA A 379 2.02 28.91 4.80
N VAL A 380 0.72 29.04 4.55
CA VAL A 380 0.09 28.76 3.25
C VAL A 380 -0.03 30.08 2.51
N ASP A 381 0.63 30.21 1.36
CA ASP A 381 0.47 31.37 0.49
C ASP A 381 -0.63 31.09 -0.54
N VAL A 382 -1.56 32.05 -0.70
CA VAL A 382 -2.67 31.95 -1.66
C VAL A 382 -2.51 33.07 -2.66
N LEU A 383 -1.92 32.75 -3.80
CA LEU A 383 -1.76 33.68 -4.92
C LEU A 383 -3.07 33.75 -5.72
N GLY A 384 -3.73 34.90 -5.65
CA GLY A 384 -5.06 35.12 -6.25
C GLY A 384 -6.13 35.41 -5.21
N THR A 385 -7.39 35.22 -5.55
CA THR A 385 -8.52 35.51 -4.66
C THR A 385 -8.92 34.28 -3.85
N LEU A 386 -8.73 34.33 -2.53
CA LEU A 386 -9.32 33.34 -1.63
C LEU A 386 -10.82 33.57 -1.50
N LYS A 387 -11.62 32.52 -1.70
CA LYS A 387 -13.08 32.56 -1.60
C LYS A 387 -13.60 31.58 -0.56
N ILE A 388 -14.64 31.98 0.19
CA ILE A 388 -15.40 31.13 1.11
C ILE A 388 -16.82 31.03 0.54
N ASN A 389 -17.28 29.81 0.23
CA ASN A 389 -18.57 29.55 -0.44
C ASN A 389 -18.78 30.41 -1.70
N GLY A 390 -17.72 30.57 -2.51
CA GLY A 390 -17.76 31.33 -3.76
C GLY A 390 -17.68 32.86 -3.62
N LYS A 391 -17.70 33.42 -2.41
CA LYS A 391 -17.52 34.86 -2.13
C LYS A 391 -16.07 35.17 -1.74
N SER A 392 -15.51 36.28 -2.22
CA SER A 392 -14.16 36.67 -1.83
C SER A 392 -14.09 36.92 -0.32
N VAL A 393 -12.98 36.52 0.30
CA VAL A 393 -12.67 36.90 1.68
C VAL A 393 -12.61 38.42 1.81
N SER A 394 -12.13 39.14 0.79
CA SER A 394 -12.13 40.62 0.77
C SER A 394 -13.53 41.24 0.82
N ASP A 395 -14.54 40.54 0.30
CA ASP A 395 -15.93 41.02 0.28
C ASP A 395 -16.66 40.66 1.58
N THR A 396 -16.15 39.64 2.28
CA THR A 396 -16.78 39.09 3.49
C THR A 396 -16.16 39.65 4.77
N TYR A 397 -14.86 39.95 4.75
CA TYR A 397 -14.08 40.39 5.90
C TYR A 397 -13.34 41.68 5.59
N VAL A 398 -13.38 42.62 6.52
CA VAL A 398 -12.58 43.85 6.45
C VAL A 398 -11.14 43.53 6.82
N THR A 399 -10.17 44.02 6.04
CA THR A 399 -8.75 43.87 6.41
C THR A 399 -8.45 44.73 7.64
N VAL A 400 -7.51 44.31 8.50
CA VAL A 400 -7.09 45.13 9.65
C VAL A 400 -6.67 46.53 9.19
N ARG A 401 -5.98 46.63 8.06
CA ARG A 401 -5.62 47.92 7.46
C ARG A 401 -6.85 48.75 7.07
N ALA A 402 -7.80 48.19 6.32
CA ALA A 402 -9.01 48.91 5.92
C ALA A 402 -9.88 49.28 7.13
N PHE A 403 -9.92 48.42 8.15
CA PHE A 403 -10.57 48.67 9.42
C PHE A 403 -9.88 49.81 10.17
N THR A 404 -8.55 49.78 10.30
CA THR A 404 -7.76 50.83 10.96
C THR A 404 -7.82 52.15 10.19
N GLU A 405 -7.79 52.13 8.86
CA GLU A 405 -7.98 53.32 8.01
C GLU A 405 -9.40 53.88 8.16
N ALA A 406 -10.44 53.03 8.22
CA ALA A 406 -11.81 53.45 8.48
C ALA A 406 -12.03 53.96 9.91
N MET A 407 -11.35 53.37 10.90
CA MET A 407 -11.34 53.84 12.29
C MET A 407 -10.56 55.16 12.44
N GLY A 408 -9.48 55.35 11.67
CA GLY A 408 -8.77 56.63 11.58
C GLY A 408 -9.67 57.75 11.05
N LYS A 409 -10.54 57.44 10.07
CA LYS A 409 -11.59 58.35 9.59
C LYS A 409 -12.73 58.59 10.60
N LYS A 410 -12.83 57.81 11.67
CA LYS A 410 -13.78 58.08 12.76
C LYS A 410 -13.22 59.02 13.83
N VAL A 411 -11.91 59.25 13.86
CA VAL A 411 -11.28 60.19 14.79
C VAL A 411 -11.11 61.57 14.14
N ASP A 412 -10.95 61.65 12.82
CA ASP A 412 -10.89 62.93 12.12
C ASP A 412 -11.88 63.00 10.95
N VAL A 413 -12.66 64.09 10.93
CA VAL A 413 -13.57 64.55 9.86
C VAL A 413 -15.03 64.07 9.95
N VAL A 414 -15.74 64.55 10.97
CA VAL A 414 -17.09 65.11 10.78
C VAL A 414 -17.12 66.47 11.48
N GLU A 415 -17.36 67.53 10.72
CA GLU A 415 -17.61 68.86 11.30
C GLU A 415 -18.88 68.78 12.16
N GLY A 416 -18.71 68.87 13.48
CA GLY A 416 -19.80 69.02 14.44
C GLY A 416 -20.15 67.83 15.34
N LYS A 417 -19.52 66.64 15.24
CA LYS A 417 -19.76 65.55 16.22
C LYS A 417 -18.52 64.66 16.47
N GLN A 418 -17.83 64.90 17.59
CA GLN A 418 -16.77 64.03 18.15
C GLN A 418 -17.19 63.46 19.53
N LEU A 419 -16.58 62.33 19.93
CA LEU A 419 -17.05 61.43 21.02
C LEU A 419 -16.50 61.73 22.44
N SER A 420 -15.71 62.78 22.61
CA SER A 420 -15.51 63.43 23.91
C SER A 420 -16.02 64.85 23.75
N THR A 421 -16.84 65.31 24.69
CA THR A 421 -17.17 66.73 24.75
C THR A 421 -15.87 67.50 24.93
N GLU A 422 -15.35 68.10 23.86
CA GLU A 422 -14.40 69.19 24.01
C GLU A 422 -15.16 70.36 24.64
N ASP A 423 -15.24 70.37 25.97
CA ASP A 423 -15.93 71.40 26.74
C ASP A 423 -15.20 72.76 26.71
N PHE A 424 -14.04 72.82 26.06
CA PHE A 424 -13.24 74.05 25.94
C PHE A 424 -13.05 74.48 24.49
N THR A 425 -13.85 75.48 24.11
CA THR A 425 -13.63 76.30 22.92
C THR A 425 -12.22 76.89 22.88
N THR A 426 -11.75 77.32 21.71
CA THR A 426 -10.45 78.01 21.53
C THR A 426 -10.31 79.22 22.47
N GLU A 427 -11.43 79.86 22.79
CA GLU A 427 -11.57 80.90 23.82
C GLU A 427 -11.22 80.40 25.23
N TYR A 428 -11.76 79.25 25.64
CA TYR A 428 -11.46 78.69 26.95
C TYR A 428 -10.04 78.12 27.07
N ARG A 429 -9.45 77.62 25.98
CA ARG A 429 -8.02 77.25 25.97
C ARG A 429 -7.11 78.48 26.12
N LYS A 430 -7.46 79.62 25.52
CA LYS A 430 -6.75 80.88 25.76
C LYS A 430 -6.87 81.34 27.21
N LYS A 431 -8.06 81.23 27.81
CA LYS A 431 -8.30 81.57 29.23
C LYS A 431 -7.53 80.66 30.19
N LEU A 432 -7.40 79.37 29.88
CA LEU A 432 -6.61 78.41 30.67
C LEU A 432 -5.10 78.68 30.57
N ALA A 433 -4.59 79.03 29.39
CA ALA A 433 -3.18 79.39 29.20
C ALA A 433 -2.80 80.72 29.89
N ALA A 434 -3.76 81.63 30.10
CA ALA A 434 -3.56 82.92 30.76
C ALA A 434 -3.50 82.84 32.31
N ILE A 435 -3.72 81.67 32.91
CA ILE A 435 -3.62 81.47 34.37
C ILE A 435 -2.15 81.51 34.87
N THR A 436 -1.17 81.27 33.99
CA THR A 436 0.24 81.13 34.38
C THR A 436 1.14 82.34 34.09
N THR A 437 0.64 83.46 33.56
CA THR A 437 1.49 84.51 32.94
C THR A 437 1.19 85.97 33.30
N GLY A 438 0.41 86.29 34.35
CA GLY A 438 0.05 87.68 34.68
C GLY A 438 1.12 88.49 35.45
N GLU A 439 1.65 89.55 34.84
CA GLU A 439 2.38 90.65 35.50
C GLU A 439 1.44 91.84 35.85
N LEU A 440 1.83 92.69 36.81
CA LEU A 440 0.98 93.77 37.34
C LEU A 440 1.14 95.12 36.61
N THR A 441 2.11 95.24 35.69
CA THR A 441 2.39 96.47 34.95
C THR A 441 1.86 96.41 33.52
N GLU A 442 1.00 97.38 33.20
CA GLU A 442 0.40 97.75 31.90
C GLU A 442 -0.02 96.61 30.94
N GLY A 443 -1.32 96.28 30.96
CA GLY A 443 -2.03 95.78 29.77
C GLY A 443 -2.23 94.27 29.60
N GLY A 444 -1.93 93.45 30.61
CA GLY A 444 -2.11 91.98 30.53
C GLY A 444 -3.49 91.45 30.96
N GLU A 445 -4.10 90.59 30.13
CA GLU A 445 -5.34 89.83 30.42
C GLU A 445 -5.06 88.48 31.14
N GLY A 446 -4.30 88.50 32.24
CA GLY A 446 -3.99 87.32 33.06
C GLY A 446 -4.39 87.43 34.53
N TYR A 447 -4.42 86.29 35.23
CA TYR A 447 -4.61 86.19 36.69
C TYR A 447 -3.28 86.49 37.42
N VAL A 448 -3.34 87.27 38.50
CA VAL A 448 -2.18 87.66 39.34
C VAL A 448 -2.12 86.82 40.62
N THR A 449 -0.92 86.40 41.04
CA THR A 449 -0.76 85.58 42.24
C THR A 449 -1.02 86.37 43.54
N SER A 450 -1.46 85.69 44.61
CA SER A 450 -1.70 86.31 45.92
C SER A 450 -0.47 86.99 46.52
N GLY A 451 0.74 86.53 46.19
CA GLY A 451 2.00 87.16 46.59
C GLY A 451 2.22 88.53 45.94
N THR A 452 1.91 88.65 44.64
CA THR A 452 2.02 89.92 43.90
C THR A 452 0.98 90.93 44.38
N VAL A 453 -0.24 90.45 44.68
CA VAL A 453 -1.33 91.25 45.25
C VAL A 453 -0.98 91.73 46.67
N ALA A 454 -0.41 90.87 47.51
CA ALA A 454 0.03 91.24 48.86
C ALA A 454 1.19 92.24 48.87
N ALA A 455 2.11 92.17 47.90
CA ALA A 455 3.19 93.14 47.75
C ALA A 455 2.69 94.54 47.34
N ALA A 456 1.68 94.61 46.48
CA ALA A 456 1.04 95.88 46.11
C ALA A 456 0.20 96.46 47.27
N LEU A 457 -0.53 95.61 48.00
CA LEU A 457 -1.30 96.02 49.19
C LEU A 457 -0.40 96.53 50.34
N LYS A 458 0.85 96.09 50.43
CA LYS A 458 1.83 96.64 51.40
C LYS A 458 2.20 98.10 51.15
N MET A 459 1.98 98.63 49.94
CA MET A 459 2.20 100.05 49.62
C MET A 459 0.98 100.93 49.91
N LYS A 460 -0.13 100.34 50.39
CA LYS A 460 -1.37 101.05 50.70
C LYS A 460 -1.29 101.66 52.11
N LEU A 461 -1.38 102.99 52.20
CA LEU A 461 -1.53 103.70 53.46
C LEU A 461 -2.96 103.50 54.01
N SER A 462 -3.06 103.23 55.31
CA SER A 462 -4.33 103.08 56.04
C SER A 462 -4.82 104.44 56.56
N ALA A 463 -6.14 104.65 56.58
CA ALA A 463 -6.72 105.92 57.03
C ALA A 463 -6.53 106.14 58.55
N ASP A 464 -6.43 105.04 59.28
CA ASP A 464 -6.23 104.90 60.72
C ASP A 464 -4.74 104.99 61.13
N GLY A 465 -3.81 104.79 60.20
CA GLY A 465 -2.37 104.87 60.44
C GLY A 465 -1.83 106.29 60.66
N ASN A 466 -2.62 107.33 60.35
CA ASN A 466 -2.24 108.74 60.50
C ASN A 466 -0.79 109.07 60.07
N LEU A 467 -0.36 108.60 58.89
CA LEU A 467 0.99 108.72 58.33
C LEU A 467 2.12 108.04 59.13
N SER A 468 1.81 107.28 60.18
CA SER A 468 2.80 106.49 60.92
C SER A 468 3.33 105.30 60.11
N ASP A 469 2.55 104.86 59.12
CA ASP A 469 2.77 103.79 58.14
C ASP A 469 3.52 104.26 56.87
N VAL A 470 4.00 105.51 56.86
CA VAL A 470 4.97 106.00 55.87
C VAL A 470 6.33 105.35 56.13
N MET A 471 6.80 104.57 55.15
CA MET A 471 8.05 103.81 55.20
C MET A 471 9.31 104.68 55.35
N ASP A 472 9.39 105.82 54.66
CA ASP A 472 10.49 106.78 54.78
C ASP A 472 9.98 108.17 55.18
N LYS A 473 10.00 108.42 56.49
CA LYS A 473 9.51 109.66 57.10
C LYS A 473 10.43 110.86 56.81
N ALA A 474 11.70 110.63 56.47
CA ALA A 474 12.66 111.70 56.20
C ALA A 474 12.49 112.22 54.76
N ALA A 475 12.36 111.32 53.78
CA ALA A 475 12.05 111.68 52.40
C ALA A 475 10.67 112.36 52.29
N ALA A 476 9.67 111.87 53.03
CA ALA A 476 8.34 112.47 53.05
C ALA A 476 8.35 113.92 53.56
N ARG A 477 9.10 114.24 54.64
CA ARG A 477 9.23 115.61 55.17
C ARG A 477 9.93 116.56 54.20
N LYS A 478 10.97 116.08 53.50
CA LYS A 478 11.70 116.87 52.50
C LYS A 478 10.83 117.21 51.27
N ASN A 479 9.94 116.30 50.88
CA ASN A 479 9.07 116.51 49.72
C ASN A 479 7.84 117.41 50.01
N ILE A 480 7.54 117.69 51.27
CA ILE A 480 6.42 118.57 51.70
C ILE A 480 6.87 119.89 52.34
N ASP A 481 8.18 120.14 52.40
CA ASP A 481 8.79 121.38 52.90
C ASP A 481 8.43 121.72 54.38
N VAL A 482 8.47 120.70 55.25
CA VAL A 482 8.14 120.82 56.68
C VAL A 482 9.33 120.42 57.57
N TYR A 483 9.73 121.33 58.47
CA TYR A 483 10.81 121.14 59.45
C TYR A 483 10.41 120.22 60.61
N SER A 484 11.34 119.43 61.12
CA SER A 484 11.18 118.62 62.32
C SER A 484 11.32 119.43 63.62
N LYS A 485 11.00 118.80 64.76
CA LYS A 485 11.11 119.41 66.09
C LYS A 485 12.54 119.85 66.45
N ALA A 486 13.57 119.22 65.87
CA ALA A 486 14.96 119.62 66.03
C ALA A 486 15.34 120.81 65.11
N GLU A 487 14.73 120.91 63.93
CA GLU A 487 15.00 121.96 62.93
C GLU A 487 14.23 123.26 63.20
N ALA A 488 13.13 123.23 63.96
CA ALA A 488 12.33 124.41 64.31
C ALA A 488 12.95 125.29 65.43
N GLY A 489 13.86 124.76 66.24
CA GLY A 489 14.48 125.46 67.38
C GLY A 489 15.53 126.51 66.98
N GLU A 490 16.02 126.48 65.75
CA GLU A 490 17.02 127.45 65.24
C GLU A 490 16.39 128.61 64.46
N VAL A 491 15.06 128.60 64.22
CA VAL A 491 14.40 129.50 63.25
C VAL A 491 13.27 130.38 63.86
N PHE A 492 12.77 130.10 65.08
CA PHE A 492 11.65 130.84 65.71
C PHE A 492 11.91 131.25 67.18
N LEU A 493 11.32 132.37 67.63
CA LEU A 493 11.45 132.96 68.99
C LEU A 493 10.93 132.04 70.12
N GLU A 494 11.62 132.00 71.27
CA GLU A 494 11.25 131.16 72.42
C GLU A 494 10.30 131.86 73.43
N ILE A 495 9.24 131.15 73.85
CA ILE A 495 8.11 131.68 74.65
C ILE A 495 8.38 131.61 76.18
N SER A 496 9.53 131.10 76.60
CA SER A 496 9.85 130.73 77.98
C SER A 496 9.92 131.93 78.96
N GLU A 497 10.18 133.15 78.50
CA GLU A 497 10.21 134.37 79.33
C GLU A 497 8.91 135.20 79.28
N GLY A 498 7.86 134.68 78.65
CA GLY A 498 6.52 135.30 78.63
C GLY A 498 6.48 136.69 77.98
N LEU A 499 7.33 136.94 76.97
CA LEU A 499 7.39 138.19 76.20
C LEU A 499 7.71 139.45 77.02
N LYS A 500 8.20 139.30 78.26
CA LYS A 500 8.54 140.41 79.16
C LYS A 500 9.64 141.31 78.61
N GLU A 501 10.46 140.79 77.72
CA GLU A 501 11.50 141.49 76.97
C GLU A 501 10.97 142.63 76.08
N LEU A 502 9.69 142.62 75.70
CA LEU A 502 9.08 143.65 74.85
C LEU A 502 8.56 144.89 75.61
N VAL A 503 8.48 144.86 76.95
CA VAL A 503 7.88 145.95 77.77
C VAL A 503 8.84 146.49 78.85
N ARG A 504 10.11 146.07 78.83
CA ARG A 504 11.13 146.52 79.78
C ARG A 504 11.63 147.91 79.37
N LEU A 505 11.60 148.87 80.29
CA LEU A 505 12.27 150.17 80.11
C LEU A 505 13.75 149.99 80.50
N THR A 506 14.67 150.53 79.72
CA THR A 506 16.10 150.50 80.05
C THR A 506 16.42 151.50 81.17
N ALA A 507 17.56 151.34 81.83
CA ALA A 507 17.95 152.21 82.95
C ALA A 507 18.05 153.70 82.53
N ASP A 508 18.41 153.97 81.28
CA ASP A 508 18.49 155.32 80.72
C ASP A 508 17.11 155.96 80.51
N GLU A 509 16.08 155.16 80.24
CA GLU A 509 14.70 155.62 80.03
C GLU A 509 13.98 155.95 81.37
N ILE A 510 14.55 155.57 82.51
CA ILE A 510 13.99 155.81 83.86
C ILE A 510 14.67 157.01 84.55
N SER A 511 15.87 157.40 84.09
CA SER A 511 16.67 158.50 84.64
C SER A 511 16.06 159.89 84.35
N GLY A 512 15.43 160.51 85.35
CA GLY A 512 14.90 161.88 85.27
C GLY A 512 13.38 161.99 85.18
N LEU A 513 12.66 160.87 85.18
CA LEU A 513 11.20 160.81 85.26
C LEU A 513 10.75 160.57 86.71
N THR A 514 9.65 161.18 87.12
CA THR A 514 8.99 160.85 88.39
C THR A 514 8.33 159.46 88.29
N ALA A 515 8.04 158.84 89.44
CA ALA A 515 7.46 157.50 89.50
C ALA A 515 6.12 157.39 88.74
N GLU A 516 5.35 158.49 88.67
CA GLU A 516 4.10 158.56 87.91
C GLU A 516 4.36 158.67 86.41
N GLU A 517 5.32 159.48 85.96
CA GLU A 517 5.68 159.62 84.55
C GLU A 517 6.30 158.33 83.97
N ALA A 518 7.08 157.60 84.78
CA ALA A 518 7.62 156.30 84.39
C ALA A 518 6.54 155.21 84.28
N ALA A 519 5.52 155.26 85.14
CA ALA A 519 4.36 154.37 85.07
C ALA A 519 3.51 154.67 83.83
N GLU A 520 3.34 155.94 83.48
CA GLU A 520 2.62 156.38 82.29
C GLU A 520 3.34 155.98 80.99
N LEU A 521 4.67 156.11 80.93
CA LEU A 521 5.48 155.68 79.78
C LEU A 521 5.43 154.16 79.58
N LYS A 522 5.48 153.39 80.68
CA LYS A 522 5.30 151.94 80.65
C LYS A 522 3.90 151.55 80.18
N ALA A 523 2.86 152.25 80.63
CA ALA A 523 1.49 152.04 80.16
C ALA A 523 1.34 152.37 78.65
N LYS A 524 2.03 153.40 78.15
CA LYS A 524 2.06 153.76 76.73
C LYS A 524 2.76 152.70 75.87
N ARG A 525 3.90 152.15 76.32
CA ARG A 525 4.58 151.02 75.64
C ARG A 525 3.70 149.76 75.65
N GLN A 526 3.01 149.52 76.75
CA GLN A 526 2.09 148.38 76.90
C GLN A 526 0.84 148.53 76.02
N ALA A 527 0.39 149.75 75.74
CA ALA A 527 -0.66 150.04 74.76
C ALA A 527 -0.16 149.82 73.32
N ALA A 528 1.04 150.29 72.97
CA ALA A 528 1.63 150.06 71.65
C ALA A 528 1.91 148.57 71.34
N VAL A 529 2.36 147.80 72.34
CA VAL A 529 2.54 146.34 72.22
C VAL A 529 1.19 145.62 72.10
N ARG A 530 0.12 146.11 72.75
CA ARG A 530 -1.25 145.61 72.55
C ARG A 530 -1.79 145.92 71.16
N ASP A 531 -1.56 147.12 70.63
CA ASP A 531 -1.96 147.47 69.25
C ASP A 531 -1.22 146.63 68.20
N THR A 532 0.02 146.23 68.48
CA THR A 532 0.81 145.34 67.59
C THR A 532 0.40 143.87 67.73
N LEU A 533 -0.03 143.43 68.92
CA LEU A 533 -0.65 142.11 69.15
C LEU A 533 -2.06 142.00 68.53
N ASP A 534 -2.83 143.09 68.49
CA ASP A 534 -4.12 143.14 67.81
C ASP A 534 -3.99 143.28 66.27
N ALA A 535 -2.78 143.45 65.73
CA ALA A 535 -2.54 143.37 64.29
C ALA A 535 -2.69 141.93 63.74
N GLU A 536 -2.61 140.87 64.57
CA GLU A 536 -2.97 139.50 64.17
C GLU A 536 -4.49 139.31 63.92
N LYS A 537 -5.35 140.28 64.30
CA LYS A 537 -6.79 140.24 64.01
C LYS A 537 -7.21 140.81 62.65
N LYS A 538 -6.26 141.21 61.78
CA LYS A 538 -6.54 141.69 60.40
C LYS A 538 -5.94 140.83 59.27
N GLY A 539 -5.78 139.53 59.52
CA GLY A 539 -5.92 138.50 58.49
C GLY A 539 -4.66 138.12 57.69
N ILE A 540 -4.09 136.96 58.01
CA ILE A 540 -3.61 135.91 57.06
C ILE A 540 -3.75 134.52 57.72
N GLY A 541 -4.96 134.18 58.18
CA GLY A 541 -5.27 132.93 58.90
C GLY A 541 -5.67 131.73 58.04
N GLU A 542 -5.85 131.90 56.73
CA GLU A 542 -6.42 130.87 55.85
C GLU A 542 -5.39 129.97 55.14
N LEU A 543 -4.08 130.11 55.42
CA LEU A 543 -3.01 129.28 54.83
C LEU A 543 -2.27 128.38 55.84
N LYS A 544 -2.77 128.26 57.07
CA LYS A 544 -2.19 127.35 58.09
C LYS A 544 -3.03 126.08 58.17
N LEU A 545 -2.40 124.94 57.90
CA LEU A 545 -2.99 123.62 58.12
C LEU A 545 -3.40 123.48 59.60
N ALA A 546 -4.66 123.17 59.86
CA ALA A 546 -5.18 123.04 61.21
C ALA A 546 -4.75 121.69 61.79
N LYS A 547 -4.13 121.72 62.98
CA LYS A 547 -3.60 120.52 63.66
C LYS A 547 -4.69 119.45 63.95
N THR A 548 -5.95 119.87 64.05
CA THR A 548 -7.12 119.00 64.22
C THR A 548 -7.65 118.41 62.92
N SER A 549 -7.27 118.96 61.77
CA SER A 549 -7.79 118.56 60.46
C SER A 549 -7.04 117.39 59.82
N ASN A 550 -5.94 116.93 60.43
CA ASN A 550 -5.23 115.71 60.01
C ASN A 550 -4.96 115.60 58.50
N LEU A 551 -4.55 116.71 57.88
CA LEU A 551 -4.30 116.85 56.42
C LEU A 551 -5.55 116.71 55.53
N SER A 552 -6.76 116.72 56.11
CA SER A 552 -8.01 116.74 55.35
C SER A 552 -8.30 118.08 54.68
N ASP A 553 -7.62 119.13 55.14
CA ASP A 553 -7.63 120.52 54.68
C ASP A 553 -6.62 120.81 53.56
N LEU A 554 -6.02 119.77 52.97
CA LEU A 554 -5.22 119.86 51.76
C LEU A 554 -6.12 120.14 50.52
N PRO A 555 -5.94 121.27 49.79
CA PRO A 555 -6.85 121.67 48.71
C PRO A 555 -6.82 120.77 47.47
N ASP A 556 -5.69 120.08 47.20
CA ASP A 556 -5.56 119.11 46.10
C ASP A 556 -4.91 117.81 46.57
N LYS A 557 -5.75 116.88 47.03
CA LYS A 557 -5.34 115.54 47.48
C LYS A 557 -4.83 114.67 46.32
N GLY A 558 -5.17 114.99 45.07
CA GLY A 558 -4.74 114.24 43.88
C GLY A 558 -3.30 114.55 43.50
N LYS A 559 -2.93 115.85 43.46
CA LYS A 559 -1.56 116.29 43.17
C LYS A 559 -0.56 115.88 44.26
N ALA A 560 -0.99 115.92 45.53
CA ALA A 560 -0.15 115.49 46.66
C ALA A 560 0.19 114.00 46.64
N ARG A 561 -0.76 113.12 46.25
CA ARG A 561 -0.52 111.68 46.08
C ARG A 561 0.41 111.38 44.92
N LYS A 562 0.25 112.10 43.79
CA LYS A 562 1.11 111.96 42.60
C LYS A 562 2.57 112.33 42.89
N ASN A 563 2.80 113.35 43.71
CA ASN A 563 4.14 113.77 44.13
C ASN A 563 4.79 112.83 45.17
N LEU A 564 4.01 111.93 45.79
CA LEU A 564 4.47 110.93 46.75
C LEU A 564 4.54 109.51 46.14
N GLU A 565 4.21 109.34 44.86
CA GLU A 565 4.17 108.04 44.15
C GLU A 565 3.22 107.00 44.80
N VAL A 566 2.10 107.43 45.40
CA VAL A 566 1.14 106.52 46.06
C VAL A 566 -0.23 106.57 45.37
N TYR A 567 -0.80 105.41 45.03
CA TYR A 567 -2.12 105.30 44.39
C TYR A 567 -3.28 105.55 45.38
N SER A 568 -4.39 106.12 44.88
CA SER A 568 -5.61 106.28 45.66
C SER A 568 -6.48 105.02 45.70
N THR A 569 -7.41 104.95 46.67
CA THR A 569 -8.41 103.88 46.75
C THR A 569 -9.21 103.75 45.45
N ALA A 570 -9.69 104.86 44.87
CA ALA A 570 -10.43 104.84 43.62
C ALA A 570 -9.60 104.39 42.40
N GLU A 571 -8.28 104.61 42.40
CA GLU A 571 -7.38 104.15 41.32
C GLU A 571 -7.09 102.65 41.45
N ILE A 572 -6.85 102.15 42.67
CA ILE A 572 -6.77 100.71 42.94
C ILE A 572 -8.10 100.02 42.62
N ASP A 573 -9.23 100.62 43.00
CA ASP A 573 -10.56 100.07 42.74
C ASP A 573 -10.84 100.03 41.24
N ARG A 574 -10.40 101.02 40.45
CA ARG A 574 -10.46 100.99 38.98
C ARG A 574 -9.52 99.96 38.34
N MET A 575 -8.34 99.74 38.91
CA MET A 575 -7.42 98.68 38.45
C MET A 575 -7.91 97.27 38.80
N MET A 576 -8.80 97.17 39.79
CA MET A 576 -9.45 95.94 40.25
C MET A 576 -10.85 95.73 39.62
N ASP A 577 -11.44 96.79 39.05
CA ASP A 577 -12.74 96.77 38.39
C ASP A 577 -12.70 95.83 37.18
N GLY A 578 -13.63 94.86 37.14
CA GLY A 578 -13.65 93.78 36.15
C GLY A 578 -12.69 92.60 36.41
N LYS A 579 -11.82 92.65 37.44
CA LYS A 579 -10.94 91.53 37.83
C LYS A 579 -11.35 90.82 39.12
N LEU A 580 -12.34 91.36 39.84
CA LEU A 580 -13.03 90.71 40.95
C LEU A 580 -14.52 91.12 40.93
N GLY A 581 -15.32 90.45 40.12
CA GLY A 581 -16.78 90.65 40.08
C GLY A 581 -17.48 89.52 39.35
N THR A 582 -18.33 88.77 40.05
CA THR A 582 -19.24 87.74 39.53
C THR A 582 -20.50 88.37 38.93
N ASP A 583 -20.37 89.46 38.19
CA ASP A 583 -21.52 90.17 37.63
C ASP A 583 -21.35 90.31 36.11
N SER A 584 -21.69 89.24 35.38
CA SER A 584 -22.27 89.24 34.03
C SER A 584 -22.34 87.81 33.48
N ALA A 585 -23.56 87.27 33.38
CA ALA A 585 -23.97 86.15 32.51
C ALA A 585 -23.05 84.90 32.50
N TYR A 586 -23.11 84.11 33.57
CA TYR A 586 -22.76 82.69 33.52
C TYR A 586 -24.05 81.86 33.57
N GLU A 587 -24.49 81.35 32.42
CA GLU A 587 -25.60 80.37 32.32
C GLU A 587 -25.09 78.92 32.55
N GLY A 588 -24.22 78.76 33.54
CA GLY A 588 -23.77 77.45 34.04
C GLY A 588 -24.12 77.31 35.52
N ILE A 589 -24.20 76.07 35.99
CA ILE A 589 -24.68 75.70 37.33
C ILE A 589 -24.01 76.56 38.42
N VAL A 590 -24.83 77.31 39.17
CA VAL A 590 -24.42 78.08 40.34
C VAL A 590 -23.95 77.10 41.43
N PHE A 591 -22.77 77.34 41.99
CA PHE A 591 -22.23 76.56 43.10
C PHE A 591 -23.13 76.72 44.34
N THR A 592 -24.07 75.79 44.54
CA THR A 592 -24.98 75.73 45.69
C THR A 592 -24.23 75.45 46.99
N ALA A 593 -24.87 75.65 48.14
CA ALA A 593 -24.32 75.22 49.44
C ALA A 593 -23.93 73.73 49.42
N GLU A 594 -24.69 72.88 48.72
CA GLU A 594 -24.33 71.46 48.50
C GLU A 594 -23.09 71.28 47.62
N LEU A 595 -22.87 72.09 46.59
CA LEU A 595 -21.65 72.02 45.77
C LEU A 595 -20.43 72.53 46.55
N ARG A 596 -20.62 73.52 47.43
CA ARG A 596 -19.60 73.99 48.38
C ARG A 596 -19.26 72.92 49.41
N ASP A 597 -20.26 72.22 49.95
CA ASP A 597 -20.09 71.12 50.90
C ASP A 597 -19.40 69.93 50.22
N LYS A 598 -19.78 69.58 48.98
CA LYS A 598 -19.05 68.60 48.16
C LYS A 598 -17.60 69.01 47.92
N LEU A 599 -17.30 70.29 47.69
CA LEU A 599 -15.93 70.77 47.51
C LEU A 599 -15.13 70.78 48.83
N LEU A 600 -15.79 70.97 49.98
CA LEU A 600 -15.20 70.88 51.31
C LEU A 600 -14.99 69.43 51.76
N GLU A 601 -15.83 68.48 51.34
CA GLU A 601 -15.63 67.04 51.55
C GLU A 601 -14.40 66.49 50.81
N ILE A 602 -14.03 67.08 49.67
CA ILE A 602 -12.88 66.64 48.84
C ILE A 602 -11.51 67.03 49.45
N LYS A 603 -11.47 67.87 50.51
CA LYS A 603 -10.23 68.48 51.02
C LYS A 603 -9.19 67.46 51.55
N THR A 604 -9.62 66.31 52.07
CA THR A 604 -8.72 65.23 52.51
C THR A 604 -9.40 63.86 52.35
N GLY A 605 -8.96 63.08 51.37
CA GLY A 605 -9.34 61.66 51.24
C GLY A 605 -8.33 60.74 51.93
N SER A 606 -8.78 59.60 52.43
CA SER A 606 -7.91 58.57 53.02
C SER A 606 -8.39 57.17 52.69
N PHE A 607 -7.45 56.26 52.40
CA PHE A 607 -7.72 54.83 52.33
C PHE A 607 -8.11 54.30 53.71
N ALA A 608 -8.94 53.25 53.78
CA ALA A 608 -9.26 52.60 55.05
C ALA A 608 -7.98 52.16 55.77
N TYR A 609 -7.82 52.55 57.04
CA TYR A 609 -6.64 52.24 57.82
C TYR A 609 -6.99 52.11 59.31
N ILE A 610 -6.15 51.38 60.05
CA ILE A 610 -6.23 51.30 61.51
C ILE A 610 -5.11 52.19 62.05
N ASP A 611 -5.42 53.09 62.97
CA ASP A 611 -4.42 53.95 63.61
C ASP A 611 -3.62 53.22 64.71
N GLU A 612 -2.62 53.88 65.29
CA GLU A 612 -1.79 53.30 66.37
C GLU A 612 -2.58 52.97 67.65
N GLY A 613 -3.84 53.43 67.76
CA GLY A 613 -4.76 53.10 68.85
C GLY A 613 -5.67 51.91 68.59
N GLY A 614 -5.57 51.25 67.42
CA GLY A 614 -6.40 50.10 67.07
C GLY A 614 -7.80 50.44 66.56
N ILE A 615 -8.07 51.72 66.26
CA ILE A 615 -9.38 52.17 65.76
C ILE A 615 -9.38 52.12 64.22
N SER A 616 -10.38 51.44 63.66
CA SER A 616 -10.55 51.31 62.21
C SER A 616 -11.26 52.54 61.64
N HIS A 617 -10.57 53.25 60.75
CA HIS A 617 -11.10 54.38 59.99
C HIS A 617 -11.55 53.91 58.59
N ALA A 618 -12.77 54.27 58.20
CA ALA A 618 -13.35 53.92 56.90
C ALA A 618 -12.70 54.72 55.75
N GLN A 619 -12.85 54.22 54.52
CA GLN A 619 -12.41 54.94 53.33
C GLN A 619 -13.22 56.23 53.15
N VAL A 620 -12.53 57.33 52.86
CA VAL A 620 -13.13 58.66 52.61
C VAL A 620 -12.64 59.17 51.26
N GLU A 621 -13.56 59.58 50.38
CA GLU A 621 -13.26 60.14 49.06
C GLU A 621 -12.65 61.56 49.17
N GLY A 622 -11.57 61.85 48.45
CA GLY A 622 -10.92 63.18 48.45
C GLY A 622 -9.44 63.14 48.01
N TYR A 623 -8.72 64.27 48.09
CA TYR A 623 -7.29 64.33 47.77
C TYR A 623 -6.45 63.58 48.82
N VAL A 624 -5.64 62.62 48.37
CA VAL A 624 -4.84 61.73 49.24
C VAL A 624 -3.37 62.18 49.24
N MET A 625 -2.73 62.24 50.41
CA MET A 625 -1.32 62.61 50.51
C MET A 625 -0.40 61.60 49.84
N THR A 626 0.66 62.05 49.16
CA THR A 626 1.61 61.18 48.44
C THR A 626 2.22 60.11 49.34
N SER A 627 2.42 60.40 50.62
CA SER A 627 2.91 59.43 51.62
C SER A 627 1.94 58.27 51.87
N GLN A 628 0.63 58.53 51.87
CA GLN A 628 -0.39 57.48 51.99
C GLN A 628 -0.51 56.66 50.70
N VAL A 629 -0.41 57.31 49.53
CA VAL A 629 -0.34 56.62 48.23
C VAL A 629 0.89 55.71 48.16
N VAL A 630 2.06 56.17 48.63
CA VAL A 630 3.28 55.36 48.71
C VAL A 630 3.13 54.20 49.70
N ARG A 631 2.43 54.39 50.82
CA ARG A 631 2.15 53.32 51.79
C ARG A 631 1.24 52.22 51.22
N GLU A 632 0.19 52.59 50.51
CA GLU A 632 -0.69 51.62 49.84
C GLU A 632 -0.04 50.96 48.63
N LEU A 633 0.74 51.71 47.83
CA LEU A 633 1.55 51.12 46.76
C LEU A 633 2.61 50.16 47.31
N LYS A 634 3.24 50.45 48.46
CA LYS A 634 4.16 49.52 49.13
C LYS A 634 3.50 48.20 49.52
N LYS A 635 2.23 48.20 49.96
CA LYS A 635 1.48 46.96 50.21
C LYS A 635 1.25 46.11 48.95
N LYS A 636 1.33 46.72 47.76
CA LYS A 636 1.20 46.03 46.47
C LYS A 636 2.53 45.91 45.71
N ALA A 637 3.62 46.50 46.21
CA ALA A 637 4.92 46.53 45.55
C ALA A 637 5.54 45.12 45.43
N GLU A 638 5.36 44.27 46.43
CA GLU A 638 5.69 42.83 46.36
C GLU A 638 4.95 42.13 45.22
N ARG A 639 3.70 42.51 44.90
CA ARG A 639 2.93 41.92 43.79
C ARG A 639 3.42 42.34 42.41
N LEU A 640 3.99 43.54 42.30
CA LEU A 640 4.61 44.06 41.08
C LEU A 640 5.97 43.42 40.80
N MET A 641 6.70 43.00 41.84
CA MET A 641 8.05 42.45 41.72
C MET A 641 8.13 40.91 41.85
N GLY A 642 7.26 40.28 42.65
CA GLY A 642 7.23 38.83 42.92
C GLY A 642 6.13 38.05 42.20
N GLY A 643 5.19 38.75 41.53
CA GLY A 643 4.06 38.15 40.82
C GLY A 643 2.88 37.75 41.73
N TYR A 644 1.76 37.37 41.11
CA TYR A 644 0.52 36.97 41.81
C TYR A 644 0.60 35.54 42.34
N ASN A 645 0.03 35.29 43.52
CA ASN A 645 -0.10 33.94 44.08
C ASN A 645 -1.26 33.16 43.40
N ALA A 646 -1.39 31.86 43.70
CA ALA A 646 -2.35 30.97 43.00
C ALA A 646 -3.82 31.42 43.12
N SER A 647 -4.26 31.82 44.32
CA SER A 647 -5.64 32.28 44.56
C SER A 647 -5.94 33.61 43.85
N GLU A 648 -4.94 34.51 43.78
CA GLU A 648 -5.06 35.77 43.05
C GLU A 648 -5.09 35.56 41.54
N LYS A 649 -4.31 34.61 41.01
CA LYS A 649 -4.35 34.21 39.60
C LYS A 649 -5.72 33.66 39.21
N ASP A 650 -6.35 32.84 40.05
CA ASP A 650 -7.72 32.33 39.81
C ASP A 650 -8.76 33.44 39.80
N THR A 651 -8.63 34.43 40.69
CA THR A 651 -9.52 35.59 40.74
C THR A 651 -9.36 36.48 39.49
N ILE A 652 -8.12 36.75 39.07
CA ILE A 652 -7.81 37.53 37.87
C ILE A 652 -8.32 36.83 36.61
N ALA A 653 -8.11 35.51 36.51
CA ALA A 653 -8.60 34.71 35.39
C ALA A 653 -10.13 34.78 35.30
N THR A 654 -10.83 34.66 36.43
CA THR A 654 -12.30 34.80 36.49
C THR A 654 -12.78 36.17 36.01
N ASN A 655 -12.15 37.26 36.46
CA ASN A 655 -12.55 38.62 36.10
C ASN A 655 -12.24 38.98 34.63
N LEU A 656 -11.20 38.37 34.05
CA LEU A 656 -10.83 38.55 32.64
C LEU A 656 -11.48 37.53 31.71
N ASN A 657 -12.33 36.64 32.23
CA ASN A 657 -12.94 35.53 31.47
C ASN A 657 -11.90 34.59 30.83
N LEU A 658 -10.76 34.40 31.50
CA LEU A 658 -9.68 33.49 31.14
C LEU A 658 -9.67 32.28 32.10
N TYR A 659 -9.05 31.17 31.68
CA TYR A 659 -8.83 30.01 32.56
C TYR A 659 -7.40 30.01 33.08
N THR A 660 -7.21 29.76 34.38
CA THR A 660 -5.89 29.38 34.91
C THR A 660 -5.50 28.02 34.36
N LYS A 661 -4.21 27.64 34.41
CA LYS A 661 -3.79 26.31 33.92
C LYS A 661 -4.60 25.18 34.57
N VAL A 662 -4.76 25.23 35.90
CA VAL A 662 -5.61 24.28 36.65
C VAL A 662 -7.08 24.37 36.22
N GLY A 663 -7.62 25.57 36.01
CA GLY A 663 -8.99 25.76 35.53
C GLY A 663 -9.22 25.34 34.07
N ALA A 664 -8.18 25.40 33.24
CA ALA A 664 -8.18 24.94 31.86
C ALA A 664 -8.08 23.41 31.81
N ASP A 665 -7.16 22.82 32.57
CA ASP A 665 -6.99 21.37 32.70
C ASP A 665 -8.24 20.70 33.30
N ALA A 666 -9.00 21.40 34.16
CA ALA A 666 -10.29 20.91 34.67
C ALA A 666 -11.47 21.07 33.69
N ARG A 667 -11.35 21.92 32.67
CA ARG A 667 -12.45 22.28 31.75
C ARG A 667 -12.26 21.74 30.34
N PHE A 668 -11.03 21.53 29.91
CA PHE A 668 -10.65 21.06 28.59
C PHE A 668 -9.79 19.81 28.72
N ALA A 669 -10.07 18.80 27.90
CA ALA A 669 -9.34 17.54 27.93
C ALA A 669 -7.89 17.72 27.45
N ALA A 670 -6.94 17.14 28.19
CA ALA A 670 -5.53 17.10 27.86
C ALA A 670 -5.25 15.94 26.90
N LEU A 671 -4.51 16.21 25.82
CA LEU A 671 -4.21 15.21 24.78
C LEU A 671 -3.46 13.99 25.34
N GLU A 672 -2.62 14.19 26.34
CA GLU A 672 -1.84 13.14 27.02
C GLU A 672 -2.70 12.15 27.81
N ASN A 673 -3.88 12.58 28.26
CA ASN A 673 -4.81 11.76 29.03
C ASN A 673 -5.90 11.11 28.14
N LEU A 674 -5.90 11.38 26.83
CA LEU A 674 -6.83 10.79 25.86
C LEU A 674 -8.30 10.91 26.33
N PHE A 675 -8.97 9.78 26.57
CA PHE A 675 -10.36 9.74 27.04
C PHE A 675 -10.50 9.61 28.56
N GLN A 676 -9.39 9.57 29.30
CA GLN A 676 -9.39 9.43 30.75
C GLN A 676 -10.01 10.66 31.42
N ASP A 677 -9.77 11.88 30.90
CA ASP A 677 -10.39 13.10 31.42
C ASP A 677 -11.92 13.07 31.31
N TYR A 678 -12.47 12.44 30.27
CA TYR A 678 -13.91 12.28 30.13
C TYR A 678 -14.49 11.25 31.11
N ILE A 679 -13.74 10.17 31.37
CA ILE A 679 -14.11 9.18 32.39
C ILE A 679 -14.06 9.81 33.78
N ASP A 680 -13.02 10.59 34.08
CA ASP A 680 -12.82 11.26 35.37
C ASP A 680 -13.85 12.37 35.58
N PHE A 681 -14.22 13.12 34.53
CA PHE A 681 -15.33 14.07 34.55
C PHE A 681 -16.66 13.40 34.91
N LEU A 682 -17.01 12.29 34.25
CA LEU A 682 -18.25 11.55 34.55
C LEU A 682 -18.22 10.93 35.95
N THR A 683 -17.05 10.46 36.39
CA THR A 683 -16.84 9.93 37.75
C THR A 683 -16.97 11.03 38.80
N GLY A 684 -16.46 12.23 38.52
CA GLY A 684 -16.64 13.44 39.33
C GLY A 684 -18.09 13.94 39.39
N GLN A 685 -18.92 13.60 38.40
CA GLN A 685 -20.37 13.79 38.43
C GLN A 685 -21.13 12.68 39.16
N GLY A 686 -20.42 11.76 39.83
CA GLY A 686 -21.00 10.68 40.64
C GLY A 686 -21.36 9.42 39.87
N LYS A 687 -20.93 9.24 38.61
CA LYS A 687 -21.06 7.97 37.89
C LYS A 687 -20.00 6.98 38.36
N SER A 688 -20.35 5.70 38.40
CA SER A 688 -19.34 4.66 38.67
C SER A 688 -18.34 4.57 37.51
N PRO A 689 -17.08 4.10 37.75
CA PRO A 689 -16.11 3.92 36.67
C PRO A 689 -16.59 3.03 35.52
N MET A 690 -17.48 2.06 35.81
CA MET A 690 -18.12 1.22 34.79
C MET A 690 -19.13 2.01 33.94
N GLU A 691 -19.99 2.81 34.57
CA GLU A 691 -20.98 3.63 33.85
C GLU A 691 -20.31 4.73 33.03
N ALA A 692 -19.25 5.35 33.54
CA ALA A 692 -18.48 6.36 32.83
C ALA A 692 -17.85 5.80 31.54
N ARG A 693 -17.28 4.59 31.63
CA ARG A 693 -16.75 3.86 30.46
C ARG A 693 -17.85 3.44 29.48
N GLN A 694 -19.02 3.03 29.96
CA GLN A 694 -20.16 2.70 29.09
C GLN A 694 -20.68 3.95 28.35
N LEU A 695 -20.84 5.08 29.04
CA LEU A 695 -21.27 6.34 28.45
C LEU A 695 -20.28 6.85 27.41
N LEU A 696 -18.97 6.76 27.69
CA LEU A 696 -17.92 7.07 26.72
C LEU A 696 -18.03 6.18 25.48
N ARG A 697 -18.17 4.87 25.66
CA ARG A 697 -18.37 3.91 24.57
C ARG A 697 -19.58 4.24 23.71
N ASN A 698 -20.72 4.52 24.35
CA ASN A 698 -21.95 4.92 23.65
C ASN A 698 -21.78 6.24 22.88
N LYS A 699 -21.01 7.20 23.42
CA LYS A 699 -20.72 8.47 22.74
C LYS A 699 -19.80 8.33 21.53
N LEU A 700 -18.89 7.36 21.58
CA LEU A 700 -17.95 7.05 20.52
C LEU A 700 -18.48 5.98 19.55
N ASP A 701 -19.70 5.46 19.78
CA ASP A 701 -20.33 4.39 19.02
C ASP A 701 -19.45 3.12 18.90
N VAL A 702 -18.75 2.78 19.99
CA VAL A 702 -17.84 1.63 20.06
C VAL A 702 -18.31 0.61 21.08
N LEU A 703 -18.39 -0.65 20.65
CA LEU A 703 -18.89 -1.76 21.45
C LEU A 703 -17.85 -2.22 22.48
N SER A 704 -18.34 -2.64 23.63
CA SER A 704 -17.57 -3.32 24.66
C SER A 704 -17.05 -4.67 24.21
N LYS A 705 -16.05 -5.21 24.91
CA LYS A 705 -15.59 -6.59 24.69
C LYS A 705 -16.74 -7.61 24.82
N ASP A 706 -17.67 -7.39 25.77
CA ASP A 706 -18.79 -8.30 25.98
C ASP A 706 -19.89 -8.13 24.92
N GLU A 707 -20.09 -6.92 24.39
CA GLU A 707 -20.98 -6.63 23.27
C GLU A 707 -20.39 -7.19 21.96
N ILE A 708 -19.09 -7.06 21.71
CA ILE A 708 -18.42 -7.70 20.56
C ILE A 708 -18.57 -9.23 20.61
N VAL A 709 -18.44 -9.83 21.80
CA VAL A 709 -18.58 -11.28 21.99
C VAL A 709 -20.03 -11.76 21.86
N LYS A 710 -21.02 -10.89 22.09
CA LYS A 710 -22.45 -11.20 21.91
C LYS A 710 -22.97 -10.93 20.50
N ASP A 711 -22.52 -9.84 19.88
CA ASP A 711 -23.09 -9.32 18.65
C ASP A 711 -22.31 -9.77 17.40
N TYR A 712 -21.09 -10.31 17.56
CA TYR A 712 -20.24 -10.75 16.46
C TYR A 712 -19.74 -12.18 16.63
N LEU A 713 -19.62 -12.87 15.49
CA LEU A 713 -19.17 -14.26 15.39
C LEU A 713 -17.68 -14.37 15.65
N ARG A 714 -17.28 -15.30 16.52
CA ARG A 714 -15.89 -15.57 16.85
C ARG A 714 -15.37 -16.74 16.04
N LYS A 715 -14.14 -16.59 15.54
CA LYS A 715 -13.47 -17.60 14.70
C LYS A 715 -13.19 -18.90 15.46
N ASP A 716 -12.86 -18.81 16.75
CA ASP A 716 -12.65 -19.94 17.66
C ASP A 716 -13.97 -20.62 18.07
N GLY A 717 -15.09 -19.90 18.00
CA GLY A 717 -16.43 -20.40 18.24
C GLY A 717 -16.93 -21.42 17.19
N LYS A 718 -16.26 -21.57 16.04
CA LYS A 718 -16.65 -22.50 14.96
C LYS A 718 -18.14 -22.43 14.59
N LEU A 719 -18.72 -21.22 14.59
CA LEU A 719 -20.15 -20.96 14.31
C LEU A 719 -21.12 -21.48 15.38
N SER A 720 -20.64 -21.96 16.54
CA SER A 720 -21.53 -22.32 17.68
C SER A 720 -22.18 -21.11 18.33
N ASP A 721 -21.60 -19.93 18.12
CA ASP A 721 -22.05 -18.61 18.49
C ASP A 721 -23.01 -17.98 17.45
N LEU A 722 -23.26 -18.65 16.33
CA LEU A 722 -24.25 -18.25 15.33
C LEU A 722 -25.65 -18.64 15.79
N SER A 723 -26.32 -17.74 16.51
CA SER A 723 -27.70 -17.91 16.94
C SER A 723 -28.70 -17.62 15.81
N LEU A 724 -29.10 -18.67 15.08
CA LEU A 724 -30.16 -18.60 14.06
C LEU A 724 -31.51 -19.04 14.68
N PRO A 725 -32.44 -18.10 14.92
CA PRO A 725 -33.63 -18.36 15.74
C PRO A 725 -34.69 -19.22 15.05
N THR A 726 -34.64 -19.34 13.72
CA THR A 726 -35.66 -20.06 12.93
C THR A 726 -35.04 -21.14 12.06
N ALA A 727 -35.81 -22.20 11.79
CA ALA A 727 -35.39 -23.27 10.87
C ALA A 727 -35.09 -22.73 9.47
N GLU A 728 -35.83 -21.71 9.01
CA GLU A 728 -35.60 -21.06 7.72
C GLU A 728 -34.26 -20.32 7.67
N ALA A 729 -33.89 -19.61 8.75
CA ALA A 729 -32.60 -18.94 8.84
C ALA A 729 -31.44 -19.95 8.83
N LYS A 730 -31.62 -21.12 9.47
CA LYS A 730 -30.64 -22.22 9.42
C LYS A 730 -30.51 -22.81 8.00
N ARG A 731 -31.62 -23.06 7.30
CA ARG A 731 -31.60 -23.50 5.89
C ARG A 731 -30.90 -22.51 4.97
N GLN A 732 -31.21 -21.23 5.12
CA GLN A 732 -30.62 -20.18 4.28
C GLN A 732 -29.13 -20.03 4.55
N ALA A 733 -28.70 -20.12 5.82
CA ALA A 733 -27.29 -20.17 6.18
C ALA A 733 -26.58 -21.38 5.57
N CYS A 734 -27.17 -22.58 5.67
CA CYS A 734 -26.64 -23.80 5.04
C CYS A 734 -26.51 -23.65 3.51
N ARG A 735 -27.52 -23.11 2.82
CA ARG A 735 -27.48 -22.84 1.37
C ARG A 735 -26.37 -21.86 1.00
N ALA A 736 -26.21 -20.77 1.78
CA ALA A 736 -25.21 -19.75 1.50
C ALA A 736 -23.76 -20.25 1.66
N ILE A 737 -23.53 -21.19 2.59
CA ILE A 737 -22.20 -21.77 2.84
C ILE A 737 -21.96 -23.08 2.08
N GLY A 738 -22.89 -23.51 1.21
CA GLY A 738 -22.78 -24.74 0.43
C GLY A 738 -22.87 -26.03 1.26
N ALA A 739 -23.48 -25.96 2.45
CA ALA A 739 -23.68 -27.12 3.34
C ALA A 739 -25.10 -27.67 3.23
N ALA A 740 -25.24 -28.98 3.38
CA ALA A 740 -26.53 -29.67 3.44
C ALA A 740 -27.24 -29.39 4.79
N TYR A 741 -28.53 -29.03 4.76
CA TYR A 741 -29.33 -28.88 5.98
C TYR A 741 -29.73 -30.26 6.50
N ALA A 742 -29.21 -30.64 7.67
CA ALA A 742 -29.24 -32.03 8.14
C ALA A 742 -30.65 -32.66 8.25
N GLU A 743 -31.69 -31.88 8.57
CA GLU A 743 -33.06 -32.38 8.71
C GLU A 743 -33.79 -32.56 7.36
N GLU A 744 -33.24 -32.04 6.26
CA GLU A 744 -33.81 -32.17 4.91
C GLU A 744 -33.24 -33.38 4.12
N TYR A 745 -32.26 -34.08 4.69
CA TYR A 745 -31.67 -35.25 4.06
C TYR A 745 -32.18 -36.53 4.73
N GLN A 746 -32.68 -37.46 3.90
CA GLN A 746 -33.04 -38.79 4.37
C GLN A 746 -31.75 -39.50 4.86
N PRO A 747 -31.72 -39.98 6.11
CA PRO A 747 -30.63 -40.81 6.60
C PRO A 747 -30.43 -42.01 5.66
N LEU A 748 -29.19 -42.40 5.40
CA LEU A 748 -28.87 -43.55 4.55
C LEU A 748 -29.68 -44.78 5.02
N LEU A 749 -30.56 -45.28 4.16
CA LEU A 749 -31.35 -46.49 4.46
C LEU A 749 -30.39 -47.67 4.59
N ALA A 750 -30.56 -48.48 5.65
CA ALA A 750 -29.78 -49.70 5.81
C ALA A 750 -30.05 -50.66 4.64
N ASP A 751 -29.00 -51.12 3.99
CA ASP A 751 -29.05 -52.02 2.83
C ASP A 751 -28.19 -53.25 3.11
N THR A 752 -28.80 -54.43 3.09
CA THR A 752 -28.09 -55.68 3.36
C THR A 752 -27.26 -56.17 2.19
N GLY A 753 -27.45 -55.60 0.99
CA GLY A 753 -27.03 -56.21 -0.27
C GLY A 753 -27.81 -57.48 -0.59
N TRP A 754 -27.58 -58.04 -1.78
CA TRP A 754 -28.12 -59.34 -2.16
C TRP A 754 -27.38 -60.45 -1.42
N MET A 755 -28.13 -61.30 -0.72
CA MET A 755 -27.63 -62.47 -0.01
C MET A 755 -28.35 -63.72 -0.51
N HIS A 756 -27.72 -64.89 -0.41
CA HIS A 756 -28.41 -66.15 -0.63
C HIS A 756 -29.41 -66.42 0.51
N MET A 757 -30.54 -67.03 0.18
CA MET A 757 -31.44 -67.60 1.17
C MET A 757 -30.74 -68.75 1.92
N GLU A 758 -31.08 -68.96 3.19
CA GLU A 758 -30.52 -70.05 3.99
C GLU A 758 -31.25 -71.38 3.71
N ASN A 759 -30.50 -72.47 3.75
CA ASN A 759 -31.04 -73.82 3.72
C ASN A 759 -31.72 -74.14 5.07
N SER A 760 -32.88 -74.82 5.06
CA SER A 760 -33.48 -75.31 6.32
C SER A 760 -32.80 -76.57 6.86
N GLY A 761 -32.00 -77.24 6.03
CA GLY A 761 -31.34 -78.50 6.31
C GLY A 761 -30.63 -79.03 5.06
N SER A 762 -30.17 -80.29 5.09
CA SER A 762 -29.46 -80.90 3.95
C SER A 762 -30.38 -81.28 2.77
N GLY A 763 -31.71 -81.18 2.93
CA GLY A 763 -32.68 -81.49 1.89
C GLY A 763 -33.04 -80.30 0.99
N THR A 764 -32.70 -79.07 1.39
CA THR A 764 -32.95 -77.84 0.61
C THR A 764 -31.75 -77.43 -0.23
N ASP A 765 -32.02 -76.73 -1.33
CA ASP A 765 -31.00 -76.12 -2.19
C ASP A 765 -31.41 -74.70 -2.58
N THR A 766 -30.82 -73.71 -1.91
CA THR A 766 -31.11 -72.28 -2.09
C THR A 766 -30.10 -71.51 -2.94
N GLN A 767 -29.18 -72.19 -3.64
CA GLN A 767 -28.13 -71.52 -4.43
C GLN A 767 -28.69 -70.55 -5.48
N GLY A 768 -29.87 -70.87 -6.02
CA GLY A 768 -30.58 -70.06 -7.02
C GLY A 768 -31.54 -69.01 -6.46
N LEU A 769 -31.67 -68.84 -5.14
CA LEU A 769 -32.64 -67.95 -4.51
C LEU A 769 -31.98 -66.90 -3.61
N PHE A 770 -32.26 -65.63 -3.88
CA PHE A 770 -31.61 -64.48 -3.26
C PHE A 770 -32.60 -63.59 -2.53
N ILE A 771 -32.10 -62.85 -1.55
CA ILE A 771 -32.86 -61.93 -0.72
C ILE A 771 -32.06 -60.67 -0.40
N ARG A 772 -32.72 -59.51 -0.39
CA ARG A 772 -32.14 -58.20 -0.01
C ARG A 772 -33.17 -57.37 0.75
N GLN A 773 -32.71 -56.66 1.77
CA GLN A 773 -33.50 -55.67 2.49
C GLN A 773 -32.89 -54.28 2.30
N ILE A 774 -33.71 -53.31 1.87
CA ILE A 774 -33.38 -51.89 1.81
C ILE A 774 -34.40 -51.13 2.66
N GLY A 775 -33.96 -50.62 3.81
CA GLY A 775 -34.85 -50.03 4.81
C GLY A 775 -35.94 -51.02 5.21
N ASN A 776 -37.20 -50.64 4.99
CA ASN A 776 -38.36 -51.46 5.35
C ASN A 776 -38.87 -52.34 4.20
N ILE A 777 -38.13 -52.49 3.09
CA ILE A 777 -38.53 -53.28 1.92
C ILE A 777 -37.63 -54.49 1.81
N VAL A 778 -38.22 -55.68 1.73
CA VAL A 778 -37.50 -56.93 1.45
C VAL A 778 -37.96 -57.50 0.12
N SER A 779 -37.03 -57.88 -0.73
CA SER A 779 -37.28 -58.58 -1.99
C SER A 779 -36.54 -59.91 -2.02
N ILE A 780 -37.25 -60.97 -2.39
CA ILE A 780 -36.75 -62.32 -2.63
C ILE A 780 -36.97 -62.62 -4.11
N GLN A 781 -35.92 -63.03 -4.81
CA GLN A 781 -35.94 -63.33 -6.25
C GLN A 781 -35.04 -64.50 -6.60
N GLY A 782 -35.41 -65.25 -7.63
CA GLY A 782 -34.63 -66.38 -8.13
C GLY A 782 -35.50 -67.61 -8.32
N TYR A 783 -34.92 -68.80 -8.21
CA TYR A 783 -35.65 -70.05 -8.39
C TYR A 783 -35.37 -71.05 -7.27
N ILE A 784 -36.31 -71.98 -7.08
CA ILE A 784 -36.13 -73.14 -6.20
C ILE A 784 -36.58 -74.41 -6.92
N ASN A 785 -35.95 -75.54 -6.62
CA ASN A 785 -36.45 -76.82 -7.09
C ASN A 785 -37.48 -77.37 -6.10
N THR A 786 -38.69 -77.68 -6.57
CA THR A 786 -39.79 -78.14 -5.71
C THR A 786 -39.52 -79.48 -5.00
N ALA A 787 -38.59 -80.32 -5.48
CA ALA A 787 -38.18 -81.55 -4.81
C ALA A 787 -37.12 -81.32 -3.70
N ARG A 788 -36.42 -80.18 -3.72
CA ARG A 788 -35.37 -79.82 -2.74
C ARG A 788 -35.99 -79.11 -1.54
N ARG A 789 -36.62 -79.90 -0.66
CA ARG A 789 -37.35 -79.42 0.52
C ARG A 789 -37.14 -80.32 1.73
N ASP A 790 -37.24 -79.75 2.91
CA ASP A 790 -37.35 -80.50 4.15
C ASP A 790 -38.83 -80.71 4.51
N GLY A 791 -39.29 -81.95 4.48
CA GLY A 791 -40.68 -82.33 4.75
C GLY A 791 -41.47 -82.76 3.51
N SER A 792 -42.80 -82.81 3.62
CA SER A 792 -43.67 -83.27 2.53
C SER A 792 -43.95 -82.17 1.49
N ASN A 793 -44.59 -82.53 0.38
CA ASN A 793 -45.09 -81.56 -0.61
C ASN A 793 -46.25 -80.69 -0.10
N TRP A 794 -46.68 -80.88 1.15
CA TRP A 794 -47.78 -80.14 1.76
C TRP A 794 -47.32 -79.51 3.08
N GLY A 795 -46.58 -78.40 2.98
CA GLY A 795 -46.04 -77.64 4.10
C GLY A 795 -44.54 -77.81 4.36
N GLY A 796 -43.81 -78.52 3.49
CA GLY A 796 -42.35 -78.67 3.56
C GLY A 796 -41.61 -77.35 3.33
N ILE A 797 -40.43 -77.20 3.92
CA ILE A 797 -39.65 -75.95 3.89
C ILE A 797 -38.66 -76.02 2.72
N VAL A 798 -38.64 -74.99 1.89
CA VAL A 798 -37.75 -74.92 0.71
C VAL A 798 -36.61 -73.92 0.89
N ALA A 799 -36.76 -72.94 1.78
CA ALA A 799 -35.75 -71.92 2.08
C ALA A 799 -36.06 -71.21 3.40
N VAL A 800 -35.05 -70.57 4.01
CA VAL A 800 -35.16 -69.78 5.25
C VAL A 800 -34.59 -68.38 5.04
N ILE A 801 -35.29 -67.36 5.54
CA ILE A 801 -34.86 -65.96 5.52
C ILE A 801 -33.68 -65.80 6.50
N PRO A 802 -32.50 -65.33 6.04
CA PRO A 802 -31.32 -65.13 6.88
C PRO A 802 -31.58 -64.23 8.07
N ASN A 803 -30.93 -64.49 9.21
CA ASN A 803 -31.15 -63.75 10.46
C ASN A 803 -30.95 -62.22 10.34
N LYS A 804 -30.11 -61.79 9.40
CA LYS A 804 -29.83 -60.38 9.11
C LYS A 804 -30.99 -59.63 8.44
N ILE A 805 -31.99 -60.34 7.92
CA ILE A 805 -33.18 -59.78 7.29
C ILE A 805 -34.40 -60.03 8.18
N GLN A 806 -35.27 -59.02 8.29
CA GLN A 806 -36.49 -59.11 9.07
C GLN A 806 -37.55 -59.95 8.32
N PRO A 807 -38.24 -60.90 8.99
CA PRO A 807 -39.31 -61.67 8.37
C PRO A 807 -40.55 -60.80 8.09
N PRO A 808 -41.42 -61.18 7.15
CA PRO A 808 -42.61 -60.40 6.84
C PRO A 808 -43.53 -60.31 8.06
N ARG A 809 -44.07 -59.12 8.34
CA ARG A 809 -45.03 -58.93 9.44
C ARG A 809 -46.34 -59.69 9.23
N TYR A 810 -46.78 -59.79 7.98
CA TYR A 810 -47.99 -60.50 7.56
C TYR A 810 -47.66 -61.56 6.52
N SER A 811 -48.44 -62.64 6.47
CA SER A 811 -48.15 -63.75 5.56
C SER A 811 -48.16 -63.31 4.09
N VAL A 812 -47.16 -63.75 3.33
CA VAL A 812 -47.08 -63.55 1.88
C VAL A 812 -47.09 -64.88 1.15
N ARG A 813 -47.76 -64.92 -0.01
CA ARG A 813 -47.87 -66.12 -0.83
C ARG A 813 -47.54 -65.81 -2.28
N CYS A 814 -46.68 -66.64 -2.87
CA CYS A 814 -46.40 -66.68 -4.29
C CYS A 814 -46.93 -68.02 -4.82
N SER A 815 -47.53 -68.06 -6.02
CA SER A 815 -47.98 -69.31 -6.62
C SER A 815 -47.53 -69.38 -8.06
N ALA A 816 -47.07 -70.55 -8.48
CA ALA A 816 -46.74 -70.88 -9.85
C ALA A 816 -47.62 -72.07 -10.25
N ALA A 817 -48.37 -71.92 -11.33
CA ALA A 817 -49.25 -72.97 -11.83
C ALA A 817 -49.30 -72.89 -13.34
N ASP A 818 -49.36 -74.06 -13.98
CA ASP A 818 -49.70 -74.16 -15.39
C ASP A 818 -51.22 -74.29 -15.48
N TRP A 819 -51.85 -73.29 -16.10
CA TRP A 819 -53.30 -73.23 -16.25
C TRP A 819 -53.71 -73.90 -17.56
N ASN A 820 -54.60 -74.90 -17.46
CA ASN A 820 -55.27 -75.54 -18.58
C ASN A 820 -56.77 -75.19 -18.54
N ASP A 821 -57.47 -75.29 -19.68
CA ASP A 821 -58.89 -74.98 -19.83
C ASP A 821 -59.79 -75.93 -18.99
N ASP A 822 -59.30 -77.12 -18.61
CA ASP A 822 -59.97 -78.02 -17.67
C ASP A 822 -59.47 -77.80 -16.23
N HIS A 823 -60.27 -77.08 -15.45
CA HIS A 823 -60.00 -76.75 -14.04
C HIS A 823 -59.72 -77.97 -13.14
N LYS A 824 -60.16 -79.19 -13.52
CA LYS A 824 -59.92 -80.42 -12.75
C LYS A 824 -58.45 -80.86 -12.81
N TYR A 825 -57.70 -80.44 -13.81
CA TYR A 825 -56.29 -80.82 -14.04
C TYR A 825 -55.29 -79.71 -13.75
N ASN A 826 -55.73 -78.52 -13.32
CA ASN A 826 -54.82 -77.45 -12.93
C ASN A 826 -53.94 -77.90 -11.76
N ARG A 827 -52.63 -77.88 -12.02
CA ARG A 827 -51.57 -78.33 -11.12
C ARG A 827 -50.62 -77.16 -10.90
N GLY A 828 -50.14 -77.03 -9.68
CA GLY A 828 -49.39 -75.86 -9.28
C GLY A 828 -48.66 -76.06 -7.97
N SER A 829 -47.69 -75.18 -7.76
CA SER A 829 -46.99 -75.00 -6.50
C SER A 829 -47.33 -73.66 -5.91
N SER A 830 -47.52 -73.61 -4.61
CA SER A 830 -47.62 -72.35 -3.89
C SER A 830 -46.66 -72.31 -2.72
N PHE A 831 -46.10 -71.14 -2.52
CA PHE A 831 -45.02 -70.87 -1.60
C PHE A 831 -45.53 -69.82 -0.64
N THR A 832 -45.55 -70.13 0.65
CA THR A 832 -46.08 -69.23 1.67
C THR A 832 -45.00 -68.95 2.70
N ILE A 833 -44.81 -67.68 3.01
CA ILE A 833 -44.06 -67.22 4.19
C ILE A 833 -45.10 -66.71 5.16
N TYR A 834 -45.27 -67.38 6.30
CA TYR A 834 -46.21 -66.94 7.32
C TYR A 834 -45.70 -65.69 8.04
N GLY A 835 -46.60 -64.81 8.46
CA GLY A 835 -46.23 -63.61 9.22
C GLY A 835 -45.40 -63.95 10.46
N GLY A 836 -44.29 -63.24 10.68
CA GLY A 836 -43.32 -63.49 11.75
C GLY A 836 -42.46 -64.75 11.55
N SER A 837 -42.70 -65.54 10.51
CA SER A 837 -41.92 -66.73 10.18
C SER A 837 -40.81 -66.39 9.19
N ARG A 838 -39.68 -67.10 9.33
CA ARG A 838 -38.56 -67.04 8.39
C ARG A 838 -38.63 -68.12 7.30
N ARG A 839 -39.60 -69.03 7.37
CA ARG A 839 -39.63 -70.24 6.53
C ARG A 839 -40.50 -70.02 5.30
N ILE A 840 -39.96 -70.35 4.13
CA ILE A 840 -40.74 -70.48 2.89
C ILE A 840 -41.27 -71.91 2.83
N GLN A 841 -42.59 -72.07 2.92
CA GLN A 841 -43.27 -73.36 2.88
C GLN A 841 -43.90 -73.63 1.52
N LEU A 842 -43.68 -74.83 1.00
CA LEU A 842 -44.20 -75.33 -0.27
C LEU A 842 -45.49 -76.12 -0.07
N TYR A 843 -46.49 -75.81 -0.89
CA TYR A 843 -47.68 -76.62 -1.13
C TYR A 843 -47.75 -76.93 -2.62
N GLU A 844 -47.28 -78.11 -2.98
CA GLU A 844 -47.09 -78.56 -4.36
C GLU A 844 -48.05 -79.69 -4.71
N ARG A 845 -48.72 -79.53 -5.85
CA ARG A 845 -49.57 -80.55 -6.45
C ARG A 845 -49.35 -80.59 -7.96
N GLY A 846 -48.51 -81.53 -8.39
CA GLY A 846 -48.28 -81.86 -9.80
C GLY A 846 -47.11 -81.14 -10.47
N MET A 847 -46.23 -80.48 -9.72
CA MET A 847 -45.00 -79.84 -10.20
C MET A 847 -43.78 -80.34 -9.42
N TYR A 848 -43.62 -81.65 -9.23
CA TYR A 848 -42.50 -82.25 -8.49
C TYR A 848 -41.19 -82.22 -9.29
N ASN A 849 -40.09 -81.87 -8.63
CA ASN A 849 -38.73 -81.79 -9.19
C ASN A 849 -38.58 -80.80 -10.35
N VAL A 850 -39.30 -79.67 -10.28
CA VAL A 850 -39.25 -78.59 -11.26
C VAL A 850 -38.63 -77.36 -10.62
N ASN A 851 -37.80 -76.63 -11.37
CA ASN A 851 -37.31 -75.31 -10.95
C ASN A 851 -38.42 -74.29 -11.17
N VAL A 852 -38.86 -73.66 -10.09
CA VAL A 852 -39.92 -72.65 -10.09
C VAL A 852 -39.34 -71.32 -9.67
N GLU A 853 -39.60 -70.28 -10.46
CA GLU A 853 -39.23 -68.92 -10.12
C GLU A 853 -40.08 -68.39 -8.96
N LEU A 854 -39.40 -67.81 -7.96
CA LEU A 854 -40.02 -67.24 -6.77
C LEU A 854 -39.73 -65.77 -6.69
N ASN A 855 -40.78 -64.98 -6.57
CA ASN A 855 -40.70 -63.56 -6.34
C ASN A 855 -41.60 -63.19 -5.16
N PHE A 856 -40.99 -62.72 -4.07
CA PHE A 856 -41.70 -62.10 -2.96
C PHE A 856 -41.19 -60.69 -2.76
N THR A 857 -42.11 -59.75 -2.53
CA THR A 857 -41.77 -58.45 -1.98
C THR A 857 -42.68 -58.18 -0.80
N TYR A 858 -42.10 -57.78 0.33
CA TYR A 858 -42.85 -57.45 1.53
C TYR A 858 -42.23 -56.31 2.30
N PHE A 859 -43.04 -55.67 3.12
CA PHE A 859 -42.62 -54.66 4.07
C PHE A 859 -42.49 -55.27 5.47
N VAL A 860 -41.52 -54.79 6.23
CA VAL A 860 -41.19 -55.25 7.59
C VAL A 860 -41.68 -54.29 8.65
#